data_AF-A0A3P2AJ16-F1
#
_entry.id   AF-A0A3P2AJ16-F1
#
_cell.length_a   1.000
_cell.length_b   1.000
_cell.length_c   1.000
_cell.angle_alpha   90.00
_cell.angle_beta   90.00
_cell.angle_gamma   90.00
#
_symmetry.space_group_name_H-M   'P 1'
#
loop_
_entity.id
_entity.type
_entity.pdbx_description
1 polymer ?
#
loop_
_entity_poly.entity_id
_entity_poly.type
_entity_poly.pdbx_seq_one_letter_code
_entity_poly.pdbx_strand_id
1 'polypeptide(L)'
;MKSMKIPLRSLMCCIVLLIPLFLWGAGLPVDAANSKNYLMDNAHLFDQQDQELIQFRLSQNNEDILPYSPAVVITSGGNALPARQDLQSYAQSLTVQEQFAQFEDIDLGVIFLFINQSPAGTIEMAVIPTGKQAIFLTQYDIVNMEKTTARTYADTQNWDETVASFLRLILAYQYPFINELEPGHLSPEDVEAASQEIWAWEEQYGYPIVFLLTSELSPDLKGEYLANYFHTAGFGEGNNGRGAFILYDASEEQAYIELYELPDTDDTKLQALVDDLSYLLSQNYALEAVYAVEFFLDPEADVPLVSDSDLSEIESTTVDPDNLLDSDQHTALFQKTNVFYERLGYHFLTHLYASAQNTIEQPLPEYLEHQLDLAIGEHGSGMIILFDQEKQDYELYATGELNDFLDSNKKIIQPVLQHLKKQLKKEDFSGESILQHQLNLMAFMEFLMAYQQPDLYLISDDPYATQSQEAILIMGNCATAGLRPMVISRGFPERTDTDEEWIKQFEAMIKAAKIKDQLILMYHFTLPNQVYLRYYGDNSKIADLTEKEITEKVQAMAIAEPFNPDAAIMTFMENVESELLPFASASENNQEAKNNSPKDKPSKQAEKADATSKASSKNWLKISLLVGGAIILLILLILAVVLITKKKKGAAAGYQVQGYPNQPQNWPDQAAGWSGDYSESTGQMPDQMQGYPNQPQNWPDQPQNWNQ
;
A
#
# COMPACT_ATOMS: atom_id res chain seq x y z
N MET A 1 -26.71 -59.88 7.72
CA MET A 1 -26.03 -59.72 6.41
C MET A 1 -24.65 -60.35 6.50
N LYS A 2 -24.29 -61.27 5.59
CA LYS A 2 -23.00 -61.99 5.63
C LYS A 2 -21.85 -61.02 5.31
N SER A 3 -20.87 -60.93 6.21
CA SER A 3 -19.62 -60.19 6.02
C SER A 3 -18.83 -60.80 4.87
N MET A 4 -18.74 -60.06 3.77
CA MET A 4 -17.93 -60.43 2.61
C MET A 4 -16.49 -60.01 2.89
N LYS A 5 -15.68 -60.96 3.37
CA LYS A 5 -14.24 -60.75 3.56
C LYS A 5 -13.56 -60.79 2.20
N ILE A 6 -13.27 -59.61 1.64
CA ILE A 6 -12.41 -59.50 0.46
C ILE A 6 -10.99 -59.83 0.94
N PRO A 7 -10.30 -60.84 0.37
CA PRO A 7 -8.95 -61.16 0.77
C PRO A 7 -8.02 -60.00 0.39
N LEU A 8 -7.20 -59.57 1.35
CA LEU A 8 -6.24 -58.45 1.23
C LEU A 8 -5.36 -58.54 -0.04
N ARG A 9 -5.14 -59.76 -0.55
CA ARG A 9 -4.41 -60.02 -1.79
C ARG A 9 -5.13 -59.54 -3.06
N SER A 10 -6.46 -59.59 -3.11
CA SER A 10 -7.23 -59.02 -4.24
C SER A 10 -7.22 -57.49 -4.22
N LEU A 11 -7.23 -56.87 -3.04
CA LEU A 11 -7.13 -55.41 -2.91
C LEU A 11 -5.74 -54.91 -3.38
N MET A 12 -4.67 -55.62 -3.00
CA MET A 12 -3.31 -55.26 -3.44
C MET A 12 -3.11 -55.44 -4.95
N CYS A 13 -3.66 -56.48 -5.57
CA CYS A 13 -3.60 -56.62 -7.03
C CYS A 13 -4.37 -55.52 -7.77
N CYS A 14 -5.51 -55.04 -7.23
CA CYS A 14 -6.23 -53.92 -7.83
C CYS A 14 -5.44 -52.60 -7.72
N ILE A 15 -4.76 -52.36 -6.60
CA ILE A 15 -3.94 -51.15 -6.40
C ILE A 15 -2.70 -51.18 -7.32
N VAL A 16 -2.05 -52.33 -7.46
CA VAL A 16 -0.87 -52.47 -8.34
C VAL A 16 -1.24 -52.38 -9.83
N LEU A 17 -2.47 -52.73 -10.23
CA LEU A 17 -2.97 -52.55 -11.59
C LEU A 17 -3.46 -51.12 -11.88
N LEU A 18 -3.86 -50.36 -10.86
CA LEU A 18 -4.27 -48.95 -11.00
C LEU A 18 -3.08 -48.00 -11.19
N ILE A 19 -1.90 -48.32 -10.63
CA ILE A 19 -0.69 -47.49 -10.78
C ILE A 19 -0.24 -47.31 -12.23
N PRO A 20 -0.14 -48.36 -13.09
CA PRO A 20 0.21 -48.16 -14.50
C PRO A 20 -0.90 -47.50 -15.32
N LEU A 21 -2.18 -47.64 -14.92
CA LEU A 21 -3.31 -46.92 -15.53
C LEU A 21 -3.30 -45.42 -15.20
N PHE A 22 -2.84 -45.04 -14.00
CA PHE A 22 -2.59 -43.64 -13.64
C PHE A 22 -1.36 -43.06 -14.32
N LEU A 23 -0.29 -43.86 -14.50
CA LEU A 23 0.91 -43.43 -15.20
C LEU A 23 0.73 -43.31 -16.72
N TRP A 24 -0.22 -44.03 -17.32
CA TRP A 24 -0.58 -43.89 -18.75
C TRP A 24 -1.70 -42.86 -19.01
N GLY A 25 -2.52 -42.53 -18.00
CA GLY A 25 -3.55 -41.48 -18.11
C GLY A 25 -3.02 -40.04 -18.01
N ALA A 26 -1.77 -39.86 -17.57
CA ALA A 26 -1.10 -38.55 -17.54
C ALA A 26 -0.50 -38.11 -18.89
N GLY A 27 -0.56 -38.97 -19.92
CA GLY A 27 -0.19 -38.64 -21.29
C GLY A 27 -1.39 -38.15 -22.12
N LEU A 28 -2.22 -37.27 -21.56
CA LEU A 28 -3.03 -36.42 -22.44
C LEU A 28 -2.04 -35.56 -23.23
N PRO A 29 -2.24 -35.35 -24.54
CA PRO A 29 -1.59 -34.24 -25.19
C PRO A 29 -2.16 -33.01 -24.48
N VAL A 30 -1.43 -32.48 -23.51
CA VAL A 30 -1.38 -31.04 -23.35
C VAL A 30 -1.02 -30.60 -24.75
N ASP A 31 -1.95 -29.95 -25.45
CA ASP A 31 -1.58 -29.21 -26.65
C ASP A 31 -0.34 -28.44 -26.22
N ALA A 32 0.83 -28.84 -26.74
CA ALA A 32 2.04 -28.11 -26.52
C ALA A 32 1.72 -26.77 -27.15
N ALA A 33 1.24 -25.83 -26.34
CA ALA A 33 1.11 -24.45 -26.71
C ALA A 33 2.44 -24.14 -27.37
N ASN A 34 2.42 -23.83 -28.66
CA ASN A 34 3.63 -23.53 -29.40
C ASN A 34 4.34 -22.44 -28.59
N SER A 35 5.37 -22.82 -27.83
CA SER A 35 6.11 -21.89 -27.00
C SER A 35 6.74 -20.93 -27.98
N LYS A 36 6.18 -19.72 -28.09
CA LYS A 36 6.68 -18.72 -29.03
C LYS A 36 8.14 -18.47 -28.67
N ASN A 37 9.01 -18.49 -29.67
CA ASN A 37 10.42 -18.25 -29.45
C ASN A 37 10.64 -16.73 -29.38
N TYR A 38 10.98 -16.24 -28.19
CA TYR A 38 11.19 -14.82 -27.93
C TYR A 38 12.68 -14.45 -28.00
N LEU A 39 13.55 -15.45 -28.13
CA LEU A 39 14.99 -15.33 -28.32
C LEU A 39 15.40 -15.80 -29.72
N MET A 40 16.00 -14.90 -30.50
CA MET A 40 16.58 -15.22 -31.81
C MET A 40 18.09 -14.99 -31.81
N ASP A 41 18.84 -15.99 -31.35
CA ASP A 41 20.30 -15.92 -31.26
C ASP A 41 21.00 -16.24 -32.61
N ASN A 42 20.84 -15.35 -33.60
CA ASN A 42 21.42 -15.55 -34.93
C ASN A 42 22.95 -15.44 -34.96
N ALA A 43 23.53 -14.78 -33.96
CA ALA A 43 24.98 -14.60 -33.84
C ALA A 43 25.68 -15.72 -33.06
N HIS A 44 24.92 -16.62 -32.41
CA HIS A 44 25.45 -17.59 -31.45
C HIS A 44 26.25 -16.91 -30.33
N LEU A 45 25.71 -15.80 -29.83
CA LEU A 45 26.32 -15.00 -28.77
C LEU A 45 26.18 -15.66 -27.40
N PHE A 46 25.12 -16.44 -27.22
CA PHE A 46 24.77 -17.10 -25.98
C PHE A 46 25.18 -18.57 -26.05
N ASP A 47 25.70 -19.11 -24.95
CA ASP A 47 25.83 -20.56 -24.85
C ASP A 47 24.45 -21.22 -24.63
N GLN A 48 24.39 -22.54 -24.65
CA GLN A 48 23.11 -23.26 -24.53
C GLN A 48 22.41 -22.96 -23.19
N GLN A 49 23.17 -22.79 -22.11
CA GLN A 49 22.60 -22.54 -20.78
C GLN A 49 22.00 -21.13 -20.74
N ASP A 50 22.71 -20.14 -21.27
CA ASP A 50 22.23 -18.76 -21.40
C ASP A 50 20.98 -18.69 -22.28
N GLN A 51 20.95 -19.40 -23.42
CA GLN A 51 19.78 -19.45 -24.31
C GLN A 51 18.54 -19.99 -23.60
N GLU A 52 18.68 -21.10 -22.87
CA GLU A 52 17.58 -21.71 -22.12
C GLU A 52 17.06 -20.79 -21.01
N LEU A 53 17.97 -20.12 -20.28
CA LEU A 53 17.61 -19.21 -19.20
C LEU A 53 16.93 -17.92 -19.71
N ILE A 54 17.50 -17.28 -20.73
CA ILE A 54 16.96 -16.05 -21.34
C ILE A 54 15.61 -16.34 -21.97
N GLN A 55 15.47 -17.43 -22.74
CA GLN A 55 14.20 -17.81 -23.34
C GLN A 55 13.14 -18.11 -22.26
N PHE A 56 13.50 -18.80 -21.18
CA PHE A 56 12.59 -19.02 -20.06
C PHE A 56 12.11 -17.70 -19.46
N ARG A 57 13.01 -16.76 -19.22
CA ARG A 57 12.68 -15.44 -18.66
C ARG A 57 11.76 -14.64 -19.59
N LEU A 58 12.07 -14.59 -20.88
CA LEU A 58 11.26 -13.91 -21.89
C LEU A 58 9.87 -14.55 -22.01
N SER A 59 9.79 -15.88 -22.05
CA SER A 59 8.51 -16.60 -22.06
C SER A 59 7.67 -16.29 -20.83
N GLN A 60 8.25 -16.40 -19.63
CA GLN A 60 7.55 -16.08 -18.39
C GLN A 60 7.05 -14.63 -18.36
N ASN A 61 7.90 -13.66 -18.71
CA ASN A 61 7.48 -12.27 -18.73
C ASN A 61 6.39 -12.03 -19.77
N ASN A 62 6.55 -12.49 -21.00
CA ASN A 62 5.57 -12.24 -22.06
C ASN A 62 4.23 -12.96 -21.88
N GLU A 63 4.21 -14.09 -21.18
CA GLU A 63 2.99 -14.86 -20.93
C GLU A 63 2.27 -14.40 -19.65
N ASP A 64 3.02 -14.08 -18.58
CA ASP A 64 2.45 -13.85 -17.25
C ASP A 64 2.38 -12.35 -16.87
N ILE A 65 3.31 -11.51 -17.36
CA ILE A 65 3.51 -10.13 -16.84
C ILE A 65 3.28 -9.06 -17.94
N LEU A 66 3.73 -9.32 -19.16
CA LEU A 66 3.69 -8.44 -20.32
C LEU A 66 2.81 -9.01 -21.46
N PRO A 67 1.59 -9.52 -21.20
CA PRO A 67 0.78 -10.11 -22.26
C PRO A 67 0.48 -9.11 -23.38
N TYR A 68 0.49 -7.81 -23.07
CA TYR A 68 0.14 -6.72 -23.99
C TYR A 68 1.35 -5.94 -24.53
N SER A 69 2.57 -6.27 -24.11
CA SER A 69 3.80 -5.58 -24.55
C SER A 69 4.98 -6.56 -24.60
N PRO A 70 4.90 -7.62 -25.43
CA PRO A 70 5.91 -8.65 -25.42
C PRO A 70 7.28 -8.11 -25.82
N ALA A 71 8.31 -8.62 -25.15
CA ALA A 71 9.70 -8.34 -25.39
C ALA A 71 10.36 -9.45 -26.22
N VAL A 72 11.17 -9.09 -27.22
CA VAL A 72 11.91 -10.05 -28.06
C VAL A 72 13.38 -9.66 -28.10
N VAL A 73 14.28 -10.63 -27.95
CA VAL A 73 15.73 -10.41 -28.02
C VAL A 73 16.28 -11.05 -29.30
N ILE A 74 17.04 -10.27 -30.07
CA ILE A 74 17.64 -10.71 -31.34
C ILE A 74 19.12 -10.40 -31.34
N THR A 75 19.95 -11.39 -31.67
CA THR A 75 21.39 -11.16 -31.83
C THR A 75 21.79 -11.06 -33.31
N SER A 76 22.82 -10.27 -33.60
CA SER A 76 23.43 -10.09 -34.92
C SER A 76 24.96 -10.26 -34.84
N GLY A 77 25.56 -10.94 -35.82
CA GLY A 77 26.99 -11.23 -35.90
C GLY A 77 27.75 -10.34 -36.90
N GLY A 78 27.35 -9.07 -37.03
CA GLY A 78 27.89 -8.13 -38.01
C GLY A 78 29.03 -7.25 -37.47
N ASN A 79 29.68 -6.51 -38.37
CA ASN A 79 30.69 -5.51 -37.96
C ASN A 79 30.08 -4.36 -37.13
N ALA A 80 28.81 -4.06 -37.33
CA ALA A 80 28.01 -3.07 -36.62
C ALA A 80 26.52 -3.44 -36.71
N LEU A 81 25.69 -2.87 -35.84
CA LEU A 81 24.24 -2.93 -36.01
C LEU A 81 23.80 -2.27 -37.33
N PRO A 82 22.79 -2.82 -38.03
CA PRO A 82 22.13 -2.12 -39.12
C PRO A 82 21.58 -0.75 -38.69
N ALA A 83 21.33 0.13 -39.65
CA ALA A 83 20.71 1.42 -39.36
C ALA A 83 19.33 1.22 -38.71
N ARG A 84 18.95 2.12 -37.80
CA ARG A 84 17.71 2.03 -37.01
C ARG A 84 16.45 1.82 -37.87
N GLN A 85 16.39 2.46 -39.05
CA GLN A 85 15.29 2.31 -40.00
C GLN A 85 15.20 0.89 -40.60
N ASP A 86 16.34 0.25 -40.84
CA ASP A 86 16.39 -1.13 -41.32
C ASP A 86 15.96 -2.09 -40.21
N LEU A 87 16.41 -1.86 -38.97
CA LEU A 87 15.98 -2.60 -37.79
C LEU A 87 14.47 -2.47 -37.55
N GLN A 88 13.92 -1.27 -37.70
CA GLN A 88 12.48 -1.03 -37.58
C GLN A 88 11.67 -1.77 -38.64
N SER A 89 12.11 -1.72 -39.90
CA SER A 89 11.47 -2.45 -41.00
C SER A 89 11.52 -3.97 -40.77
N TYR A 90 12.63 -4.45 -40.24
CA TYR A 90 12.82 -5.87 -39.89
C TYR A 90 11.93 -6.27 -38.71
N ALA A 91 11.92 -5.51 -37.62
CA ALA A 91 11.07 -5.72 -36.45
C ALA A 91 9.58 -5.76 -36.83
N GLN A 92 9.10 -4.81 -37.62
CA GLN A 92 7.71 -4.79 -38.11
C GLN A 92 7.35 -6.03 -38.92
N SER A 93 8.24 -6.46 -39.83
CA SER A 93 8.03 -7.67 -40.62
C SER A 93 7.95 -8.91 -39.73
N LEU A 94 8.80 -8.97 -38.70
CA LEU A 94 8.89 -10.08 -37.77
C LEU A 94 7.67 -10.17 -36.85
N THR A 95 7.19 -9.04 -36.33
CA THR A 95 5.94 -8.95 -35.56
C THR A 95 4.77 -9.58 -36.31
N VAL A 96 4.63 -9.28 -37.60
CA VAL A 96 3.57 -9.85 -38.45
C VAL A 96 3.80 -11.33 -38.74
N GLN A 97 5.04 -11.72 -39.07
CA GLN A 97 5.37 -13.09 -39.46
C GLN A 97 5.18 -14.08 -38.31
N GLU A 98 5.68 -13.76 -37.12
CA GLU A 98 5.64 -14.62 -35.94
C GLU A 98 4.35 -14.42 -35.11
N GLN A 99 3.47 -13.54 -35.58
CA GLN A 99 2.20 -13.19 -34.91
C GLN A 99 2.42 -12.82 -33.43
N PHE A 100 3.46 -12.03 -33.16
CA PHE A 100 3.68 -11.47 -31.83
C PHE A 100 2.57 -10.43 -31.53
N ALA A 101 2.11 -10.39 -30.29
CA ALA A 101 1.13 -9.42 -29.79
C ALA A 101 -0.20 -9.28 -30.57
N GLN A 102 -0.58 -10.27 -31.39
CA GLN A 102 -1.87 -10.27 -32.09
C GLN A 102 -2.98 -10.78 -31.15
N PHE A 103 -3.73 -9.84 -30.58
CA PHE A 103 -4.92 -10.12 -29.76
C PHE A 103 -6.15 -9.52 -30.43
N GLU A 104 -7.13 -10.36 -30.79
CA GLU A 104 -8.48 -9.92 -31.20
C GLU A 104 -8.50 -8.75 -32.21
N ASP A 105 -7.67 -8.84 -33.26
CA ASP A 105 -7.51 -7.83 -34.32
C ASP A 105 -6.89 -6.48 -33.90
N ILE A 106 -6.29 -6.40 -32.71
CA ILE A 106 -5.53 -5.25 -32.21
C ILE A 106 -4.03 -5.56 -32.27
N ASP A 107 -3.27 -4.75 -33.01
CA ASP A 107 -1.81 -4.78 -32.99
C ASP A 107 -1.30 -3.96 -31.79
N LEU A 108 -1.02 -4.66 -30.69
CA LEU A 108 -0.49 -4.03 -29.47
C LEU A 108 1.00 -3.70 -29.59
N GLY A 109 1.70 -4.24 -30.60
CA GLY A 109 3.12 -4.01 -30.79
C GLY A 109 4.04 -4.90 -29.94
N VAL A 110 5.33 -4.82 -30.22
CA VAL A 110 6.40 -5.64 -29.60
C VAL A 110 7.58 -4.72 -29.34
N ILE A 111 8.34 -4.97 -28.29
CA ILE A 111 9.57 -4.23 -27.99
C ILE A 111 10.77 -5.15 -28.24
N PHE A 112 11.57 -4.82 -29.24
CA PHE A 112 12.73 -5.62 -29.62
C PHE A 112 14.01 -5.05 -29.01
N LEU A 113 14.82 -5.91 -28.41
CA LEU A 113 16.23 -5.63 -28.09
C LEU A 113 17.12 -6.32 -29.13
N PHE A 114 17.79 -5.51 -29.95
CA PHE A 114 18.83 -5.97 -30.87
C PHE A 114 20.19 -5.88 -30.18
N ILE A 115 20.97 -6.96 -30.24
CA ILE A 115 22.32 -7.04 -29.68
C ILE A 115 23.29 -7.44 -30.79
N ASN A 116 24.34 -6.66 -31.00
CA ASN A 116 25.42 -7.01 -31.93
C ASN A 116 26.76 -7.07 -31.20
N GLN A 117 27.50 -8.16 -31.41
CA GLN A 117 28.91 -8.22 -31.03
C GLN A 117 29.76 -8.10 -32.28
N SER A 118 30.49 -6.99 -32.40
CA SER A 118 31.43 -6.81 -33.52
C SER A 118 32.58 -7.82 -33.42
N PRO A 119 33.29 -8.13 -34.52
CA PRO A 119 34.48 -8.98 -34.47
C PRO A 119 35.60 -8.47 -33.55
N ALA A 120 35.57 -7.17 -33.19
CA ALA A 120 36.49 -6.57 -32.23
C ALA A 120 36.06 -6.76 -30.77
N GLY A 121 34.90 -7.40 -30.53
CA GLY A 121 34.32 -7.63 -29.20
C GLY A 121 33.46 -6.48 -28.68
N THR A 122 33.24 -5.42 -29.46
CA THR A 122 32.37 -4.30 -29.07
C THR A 122 30.91 -4.74 -29.11
N ILE A 123 30.18 -4.50 -28.02
CA ILE A 123 28.74 -4.73 -27.96
C ILE A 123 28.01 -3.44 -28.30
N GLU A 124 27.06 -3.54 -29.23
CA GLU A 124 26.11 -2.50 -29.58
C GLU A 124 24.70 -3.02 -29.32
N MET A 125 23.83 -2.17 -28.79
CA MET A 125 22.43 -2.51 -28.52
C MET A 125 21.50 -1.46 -29.11
N ALA A 126 20.31 -1.88 -29.55
CA ALA A 126 19.25 -0.99 -30.00
C ALA A 126 17.88 -1.53 -29.57
N VAL A 127 17.03 -0.64 -29.08
CA VAL A 127 15.65 -0.96 -28.68
C VAL A 127 14.70 -0.42 -29.74
N ILE A 128 13.85 -1.30 -30.27
CA ILE A 128 12.97 -0.99 -31.40
C ILE A 128 11.55 -1.43 -31.05
N PRO A 129 10.66 -0.50 -30.69
CA PRO A 129 9.25 -0.82 -30.54
C PRO A 129 8.53 -0.88 -31.91
N THR A 130 7.48 -1.68 -31.99
CA THR A 130 6.56 -1.76 -33.14
C THR A 130 5.12 -1.53 -32.71
N GLY A 131 4.19 -1.37 -33.65
CA GLY A 131 2.76 -1.26 -33.36
C GLY A 131 2.45 -0.11 -32.38
N LYS A 132 1.55 -0.35 -31.42
CA LYS A 132 1.21 0.65 -30.40
C LYS A 132 2.36 0.98 -29.43
N GLN A 133 3.29 0.04 -29.19
CA GLN A 133 4.46 0.33 -28.34
C GLN A 133 5.33 1.46 -28.90
N ALA A 134 5.33 1.67 -30.22
CA ALA A 134 6.06 2.79 -30.83
C ALA A 134 5.39 4.16 -30.60
N ILE A 135 4.16 4.16 -30.08
CA ILE A 135 3.42 5.37 -29.67
C ILE A 135 3.61 5.59 -28.17
N PHE A 136 3.58 4.52 -27.37
CA PHE A 136 3.65 4.61 -25.92
C PHE A 136 5.05 4.90 -25.38
N LEU A 137 6.10 4.44 -26.07
CA LEU A 137 7.48 4.68 -25.64
C LEU A 137 8.05 5.91 -26.33
N THR A 138 8.53 6.86 -25.53
CA THR A 138 9.26 8.02 -26.03
C THR A 138 10.61 7.62 -26.60
N GLN A 139 11.18 8.51 -27.41
CA GLN A 139 12.58 8.39 -27.78
C GLN A 139 13.51 8.40 -26.56
N TYR A 140 13.13 9.03 -25.45
CA TYR A 140 13.89 8.99 -24.21
C TYR A 140 13.89 7.59 -23.60
N ASP A 141 12.71 7.01 -23.35
CA ASP A 141 12.56 5.69 -22.72
C ASP A 141 13.38 4.66 -23.51
N ILE A 142 13.33 4.75 -24.83
CA ILE A 142 14.10 3.88 -25.72
C ILE A 142 15.62 4.09 -25.56
N VAL A 143 16.10 5.34 -25.52
CA VAL A 143 17.53 5.63 -25.32
C VAL A 143 18.01 5.21 -23.93
N ASN A 144 17.18 5.40 -22.89
CA ASN A 144 17.52 4.98 -21.54
C ASN A 144 17.57 3.45 -21.44
N MET A 145 16.60 2.74 -22.03
CA MET A 145 16.65 1.28 -22.14
C MET A 145 17.92 0.81 -22.83
N GLU A 146 18.30 1.42 -23.95
CA GLU A 146 19.55 1.10 -24.66
C GLU A 146 20.79 1.31 -23.79
N LYS A 147 20.90 2.49 -23.15
CA LYS A 147 22.05 2.88 -22.33
C LYS A 147 22.17 2.00 -21.08
N THR A 148 21.08 1.83 -20.34
CA THR A 148 21.05 1.09 -19.07
C THR A 148 21.31 -0.39 -19.33
N THR A 149 20.67 -0.98 -20.34
CA THR A 149 20.92 -2.39 -20.72
C THR A 149 22.38 -2.60 -21.14
N ALA A 150 22.96 -1.69 -21.93
CA ALA A 150 24.36 -1.76 -22.33
C ALA A 150 25.33 -1.60 -21.14
N ARG A 151 25.02 -0.70 -20.20
CA ARG A 151 25.80 -0.52 -18.96
C ARG A 151 25.75 -1.76 -18.08
N THR A 152 24.57 -2.34 -17.87
CA THR A 152 24.40 -3.60 -17.12
C THR A 152 25.33 -4.68 -17.68
N TYR A 153 25.35 -4.88 -19.00
CA TYR A 153 26.27 -5.84 -19.59
C TYR A 153 27.75 -5.47 -19.38
N ALA A 154 28.10 -4.19 -19.55
CA ALA A 154 29.48 -3.74 -19.35
C ALA A 154 29.97 -4.02 -17.92
N ASP A 155 29.12 -3.81 -16.93
CA ASP A 155 29.43 -3.95 -15.51
C ASP A 155 29.43 -5.42 -15.05
N THR A 156 28.50 -6.23 -15.54
CA THR A 156 28.28 -7.60 -15.04
C THR A 156 28.86 -8.67 -15.94
N GLN A 157 29.03 -8.39 -17.24
CA GLN A 157 29.36 -9.34 -18.29
C GLN A 157 28.37 -10.54 -18.32
N ASN A 158 27.14 -10.35 -17.86
CA ASN A 158 26.11 -11.38 -17.73
C ASN A 158 24.88 -11.06 -18.59
N TRP A 159 24.57 -11.94 -19.55
CA TRP A 159 23.46 -11.75 -20.48
C TRP A 159 22.08 -11.92 -19.84
N ASP A 160 21.94 -12.80 -18.85
CA ASP A 160 20.66 -12.97 -18.14
C ASP A 160 20.28 -11.70 -17.37
N GLU A 161 21.24 -11.12 -16.64
CA GLU A 161 21.05 -9.85 -15.93
C GLU A 161 20.78 -8.69 -16.89
N THR A 162 21.45 -8.68 -18.05
CA THR A 162 21.21 -7.71 -19.12
C THR A 162 19.77 -7.77 -19.63
N VAL A 163 19.28 -8.97 -19.95
CA VAL A 163 17.88 -9.14 -20.40
C VAL A 163 16.88 -8.86 -19.28
N ALA A 164 17.20 -9.22 -18.03
CA ALA A 164 16.38 -8.87 -16.88
C ALA A 164 16.25 -7.34 -16.69
N SER A 165 17.36 -6.60 -16.86
CA SER A 165 17.37 -5.13 -16.83
C SER A 165 16.50 -4.53 -17.93
N PHE A 166 16.56 -5.07 -19.15
CA PHE A 166 15.70 -4.63 -20.26
C PHE A 166 14.21 -4.85 -19.96
N LEU A 167 13.84 -6.05 -19.49
CA LEU A 167 12.47 -6.38 -19.13
C LEU A 167 11.93 -5.51 -17.98
N ARG A 168 12.76 -5.24 -16.98
CA ARG A 168 12.41 -4.34 -15.86
C ARG A 168 12.06 -2.94 -16.36
N LEU A 169 12.86 -2.39 -17.28
CA LEU A 169 12.61 -1.05 -17.80
C LEU A 169 11.34 -1.00 -18.66
N ILE A 170 11.06 -2.04 -19.46
CA ILE A 170 9.78 -2.13 -20.18
C ILE A 170 8.61 -2.01 -19.19
N LEU A 171 8.65 -2.75 -18.08
CA LEU A 171 7.61 -2.70 -17.05
C LEU A 171 7.52 -1.32 -16.40
N ALA A 172 8.66 -0.71 -16.06
CA ALA A 172 8.70 0.61 -15.42
C ALA A 172 8.00 1.69 -16.25
N TYR A 173 8.13 1.65 -17.58
CA TYR A 173 7.51 2.64 -18.48
C TYR A 173 6.03 2.38 -18.80
N GLN A 174 5.43 1.32 -18.27
CA GLN A 174 3.99 1.09 -18.45
C GLN A 174 3.13 1.90 -17.48
N TYR A 175 3.73 2.40 -16.41
CA TYR A 175 3.04 3.07 -15.32
C TYR A 175 3.33 4.57 -15.31
N PRO A 176 2.40 5.41 -14.83
CA PRO A 176 2.64 6.83 -14.68
C PRO A 176 3.58 7.15 -13.50
N PHE A 177 3.81 6.21 -12.59
CA PHE A 177 4.88 6.28 -11.59
C PHE A 177 6.11 5.50 -12.07
N ILE A 178 6.98 6.17 -12.81
CA ILE A 178 8.12 5.55 -13.50
C ILE A 178 9.32 5.49 -12.55
N ASN A 179 9.69 4.27 -12.13
CA ASN A 179 10.85 4.05 -11.27
C ASN A 179 12.04 3.45 -12.04
N GLU A 180 12.97 4.31 -12.46
CA GLU A 180 14.22 3.89 -13.13
C GLU A 180 15.33 3.49 -12.15
N LEU A 181 15.15 3.74 -10.85
CA LEU A 181 16.15 3.48 -9.82
C LEU A 181 16.50 1.99 -9.70
N GLU A 182 17.61 1.71 -9.02
CA GLU A 182 18.11 0.35 -8.83
C GLU A 182 17.07 -0.55 -8.12
N PRO A 183 17.02 -1.86 -8.45
CA PRO A 183 16.11 -2.79 -7.81
C PRO A 183 16.24 -2.78 -6.28
N GLY A 184 15.14 -2.56 -5.58
CA GLY A 184 15.09 -2.50 -4.11
C GLY A 184 15.10 -1.09 -3.51
N HIS A 185 15.14 -0.04 -4.33
CA HIS A 185 14.87 1.33 -3.85
C HIS A 185 13.39 1.47 -3.42
N LEU A 186 12.47 1.13 -4.32
CA LEU A 186 11.03 1.01 -4.04
C LEU A 186 10.58 -0.43 -4.24
N SER A 187 9.61 -0.87 -3.46
CA SER A 187 8.96 -2.16 -3.72
C SER A 187 8.07 -2.06 -4.96
N PRO A 188 7.91 -3.15 -5.74
CA PRO A 188 6.94 -3.19 -6.84
C PRO A 188 5.51 -2.84 -6.38
N GLU A 189 5.14 -3.26 -5.18
CA GLU A 189 3.83 -2.98 -4.58
C GLU A 189 3.62 -1.48 -4.35
N ASP A 190 4.63 -0.74 -3.88
CA ASP A 190 4.52 0.72 -3.68
C ASP A 190 4.39 1.46 -5.02
N VAL A 191 5.15 1.03 -6.04
CA VAL A 191 5.05 1.61 -7.39
C VAL A 191 3.67 1.33 -7.99
N GLU A 192 3.15 0.12 -7.81
CA GLU A 192 1.81 -0.25 -8.28
C GLU A 192 0.72 0.57 -7.57
N ALA A 193 0.76 0.67 -6.25
CA ALA A 193 -0.20 1.46 -5.46
C ALA A 193 -0.19 2.95 -5.88
N ALA A 194 1.00 3.56 -5.98
CA ALA A 194 1.14 4.94 -6.42
C ALA A 194 0.62 5.14 -7.86
N SER A 195 0.85 4.17 -8.74
CA SER A 195 0.37 4.22 -10.13
C SER A 195 -1.14 4.09 -10.24
N GLN A 196 -1.74 3.22 -9.45
CA GLN A 196 -3.20 3.05 -9.40
C GLN A 196 -3.86 4.33 -8.90
N GLU A 197 -3.33 4.94 -7.85
CA GLU A 197 -3.82 6.21 -7.32
C GLU A 197 -3.79 7.32 -8.38
N ILE A 198 -2.66 7.48 -9.07
CA ILE A 198 -2.53 8.44 -10.18
C ILE A 198 -3.55 8.18 -11.28
N TRP A 199 -3.84 6.93 -11.62
CA TRP A 199 -4.86 6.60 -12.61
C TRP A 199 -6.27 6.97 -12.14
N ALA A 200 -6.61 6.72 -10.87
CA ALA A 200 -7.89 7.12 -10.31
C ALA A 200 -8.03 8.65 -10.31
N TRP A 201 -6.96 9.37 -9.99
CA TRP A 201 -6.89 10.82 -10.11
C TRP A 201 -7.15 11.30 -11.54
N GLU A 202 -6.46 10.70 -12.53
CA GLU A 202 -6.69 11.05 -13.94
C GLU A 202 -8.13 10.75 -14.37
N GLU A 203 -8.72 9.64 -13.94
CA GLU A 203 -10.12 9.32 -14.27
C GLU A 203 -11.11 10.33 -13.67
N GLN A 204 -10.89 10.71 -12.41
CA GLN A 204 -11.79 11.61 -11.67
C GLN A 204 -11.68 13.07 -12.14
N TYR A 205 -10.45 13.57 -12.31
CA TYR A 205 -10.19 14.99 -12.56
C TYR A 205 -9.77 15.28 -14.01
N GLY A 206 -9.43 14.25 -14.79
CA GLY A 206 -8.88 14.37 -16.14
C GLY A 206 -7.54 15.12 -16.17
N TYR A 207 -6.81 15.13 -15.05
CA TYR A 207 -5.56 15.89 -14.89
C TYR A 207 -4.42 14.91 -14.60
N PRO A 208 -3.73 14.39 -15.62
CA PRO A 208 -2.71 13.35 -15.45
C PRO A 208 -1.55 13.84 -14.59
N ILE A 209 -1.11 12.99 -13.66
CA ILE A 209 0.10 13.17 -12.86
C ILE A 209 1.10 12.14 -13.34
N VAL A 210 2.38 12.51 -13.47
CA VAL A 210 3.44 11.59 -13.90
C VAL A 210 4.65 11.79 -13.01
N PHE A 211 5.18 10.71 -12.47
CA PHE A 211 6.43 10.69 -11.72
C PHE A 211 7.51 10.00 -12.55
N LEU A 212 8.70 10.57 -12.58
CA LEU A 212 9.92 9.95 -13.09
C LEU A 212 11.00 10.00 -12.02
N LEU A 213 11.32 8.84 -11.44
CA LEU A 213 12.40 8.67 -10.47
C LEU A 213 13.60 8.09 -11.19
N THR A 214 14.72 8.81 -11.18
CA THR A 214 15.94 8.41 -11.89
C THR A 214 17.18 8.86 -11.12
N SER A 215 18.36 8.49 -11.61
CA SER A 215 19.63 8.84 -10.98
C SER A 215 20.68 9.22 -12.01
N GLU A 216 21.65 10.05 -11.61
CA GLU A 216 22.78 10.45 -12.44
C GLU A 216 22.37 11.25 -13.70
N LEU A 217 21.33 12.10 -13.60
CA LEU A 217 20.95 12.97 -14.70
C LEU A 217 21.99 14.07 -14.92
N SER A 218 22.45 14.21 -16.16
CA SER A 218 23.24 15.40 -16.51
C SER A 218 22.34 16.66 -16.49
N PRO A 219 22.87 17.85 -16.15
CA PRO A 219 22.08 19.08 -16.13
C PRO A 219 21.34 19.38 -17.44
N ASP A 220 21.96 19.09 -18.58
CA ASP A 220 21.35 19.33 -19.90
C ASP A 220 20.11 18.43 -20.12
N LEU A 221 20.22 17.14 -19.79
CA LEU A 221 19.10 16.18 -19.87
C LEU A 221 17.99 16.52 -18.87
N LYS A 222 18.34 16.91 -17.63
CA LYS A 222 17.36 17.31 -16.61
C LYS A 222 16.46 18.46 -17.10
N GLY A 223 17.08 19.50 -17.68
CA GLY A 223 16.32 20.63 -18.24
C GLY A 223 15.44 20.23 -19.42
N GLU A 224 15.91 19.32 -20.28
CA GLU A 224 15.11 18.79 -21.38
C GLU A 224 13.89 18.01 -20.88
N TYR A 225 14.02 17.25 -19.79
CA TYR A 225 12.93 16.41 -19.28
C TYR A 225 11.82 17.25 -18.68
N LEU A 226 12.19 18.19 -17.80
CA LEU A 226 11.22 19.12 -17.21
C LEU A 226 10.46 19.89 -18.28
N ALA A 227 11.13 20.28 -19.36
CA ALA A 227 10.50 21.05 -20.43
C ALA A 227 9.59 20.20 -21.34
N ASN A 228 9.98 18.97 -21.68
CA ASN A 228 9.39 18.27 -22.82
C ASN A 228 8.91 16.85 -22.54
N TYR A 229 9.41 16.17 -21.50
CA TYR A 229 9.18 14.72 -21.32
C TYR A 229 7.69 14.39 -21.32
N PHE A 230 6.93 15.09 -20.47
CA PHE A 230 5.50 14.93 -20.31
C PHE A 230 4.75 14.88 -21.65
N HIS A 231 4.91 15.91 -22.48
CA HIS A 231 4.24 15.96 -23.79
C HIS A 231 4.79 14.94 -24.78
N THR A 232 6.11 14.73 -24.80
CA THR A 232 6.71 13.79 -25.76
C THR A 232 6.35 12.33 -25.47
N ALA A 233 6.05 12.01 -24.21
CA ALA A 233 5.50 10.73 -23.74
C ALA A 233 4.01 10.56 -24.01
N GLY A 234 3.38 11.51 -24.67
CA GLY A 234 1.96 11.48 -24.96
C GLY A 234 1.09 11.75 -23.73
N PHE A 235 1.69 12.06 -22.58
CA PHE A 235 0.91 12.49 -21.41
C PHE A 235 0.24 13.83 -21.72
N GLY A 236 -1.04 13.92 -21.39
CA GLY A 236 -1.87 15.07 -21.69
C GLY A 236 -2.42 15.17 -23.12
N GLU A 237 -2.10 14.25 -24.06
CA GLU A 237 -2.64 14.29 -25.44
C GLU A 237 -4.19 14.20 -25.49
N GLY A 238 -4.82 13.59 -24.49
CA GLY A 238 -6.28 13.57 -24.30
C GLY A 238 -6.84 14.74 -23.49
N ASN A 239 -5.98 15.50 -22.81
CA ASN A 239 -6.34 16.47 -21.77
C ASN A 239 -5.91 17.91 -22.13
N ASN A 240 -5.83 18.22 -23.43
CA ASN A 240 -5.35 19.51 -23.96
C ASN A 240 -3.91 19.89 -23.54
N GLY A 241 -3.10 18.93 -23.11
CA GLY A 241 -1.76 19.17 -22.60
C GLY A 241 -1.69 19.56 -21.12
N ARG A 242 -2.81 19.53 -20.38
CA ARG A 242 -2.78 19.76 -18.93
C ARG A 242 -2.24 18.55 -18.16
N GLY A 243 -1.62 18.78 -17.01
CA GLY A 243 -1.14 17.74 -16.10
C GLY A 243 0.04 18.19 -15.23
N ALA A 244 0.52 17.31 -14.37
CA ALA A 244 1.72 17.55 -13.56
C ALA A 244 2.81 16.53 -13.92
N PHE A 245 4.04 17.00 -14.02
CA PHE A 245 5.22 16.16 -14.17
C PHE A 245 6.18 16.38 -13.00
N ILE A 246 6.50 15.30 -12.31
CA ILE A 246 7.42 15.28 -11.19
C ILE A 246 8.65 14.49 -11.61
N LEU A 247 9.82 15.12 -11.54
CA LEU A 247 11.11 14.50 -11.78
C LEU A 247 11.88 14.43 -10.48
N TYR A 248 12.29 13.25 -10.05
CA TYR A 248 13.15 13.05 -8.89
C TYR A 248 14.51 12.49 -9.32
N ASP A 249 15.59 13.20 -8.97
CA ASP A 249 16.96 12.74 -9.17
C ASP A 249 17.53 12.26 -7.83
N ALA A 250 17.63 10.95 -7.66
CA ALA A 250 18.16 10.32 -6.45
C ALA A 250 19.64 10.63 -6.20
N SER A 251 20.40 11.07 -7.21
CA SER A 251 21.79 11.50 -7.03
C SER A 251 21.92 12.90 -6.42
N GLU A 252 20.88 13.72 -6.55
CA GLU A 252 20.77 15.04 -5.94
C GLU A 252 19.86 15.03 -4.69
N GLU A 253 19.15 13.92 -4.44
CA GLU A 253 18.08 13.79 -3.43
C GLU A 253 17.04 14.92 -3.57
N GLN A 254 16.71 15.27 -4.82
CA GLN A 254 15.91 16.44 -5.13
C GLN A 254 14.81 16.13 -6.14
N ALA A 255 13.59 16.56 -5.81
CA ALA A 255 12.44 16.59 -6.70
C ALA A 255 12.34 17.93 -7.44
N TYR A 256 11.71 17.87 -8.60
CA TYR A 256 11.39 18.98 -9.47
C TYR A 256 9.97 18.78 -9.99
N ILE A 257 9.22 19.85 -10.16
CA ILE A 257 7.83 19.78 -10.62
C ILE A 257 7.59 20.79 -11.73
N GLU A 258 6.90 20.34 -12.77
CA GLU A 258 6.35 21.18 -13.82
C GLU A 258 4.83 20.99 -13.84
N LEU A 259 4.09 22.10 -13.78
CA LEU A 259 2.63 22.11 -13.81
C LEU A 259 2.15 22.69 -15.14
N TYR A 260 1.44 21.88 -15.92
CA TYR A 260 0.90 22.28 -17.22
C TYR A 260 -0.55 22.72 -17.10
N GLU A 261 -0.84 23.92 -17.61
CA GLU A 261 -2.17 24.54 -17.67
C GLU A 261 -2.91 24.71 -16.32
N LEU A 262 -2.19 24.85 -15.20
CA LEU A 262 -2.77 25.28 -13.92
C LEU A 262 -2.82 26.82 -13.82
N PRO A 263 -3.83 27.45 -13.16
CA PRO A 263 -3.82 28.88 -12.91
C PRO A 263 -2.71 29.29 -11.93
N ASP A 264 -2.37 30.59 -11.89
CA ASP A 264 -1.28 31.17 -11.08
C ASP A 264 -1.17 30.52 -9.70
N THR A 265 -0.10 29.76 -9.53
CA THR A 265 0.22 29.02 -8.30
C THR A 265 1.08 29.91 -7.39
N ASP A 266 0.89 29.79 -6.07
CA ASP A 266 1.74 30.49 -5.10
C ASP A 266 3.11 29.82 -5.06
N ASP A 267 4.14 30.51 -5.57
CA ASP A 267 5.54 30.05 -5.58
C ASP A 267 6.00 29.50 -4.22
N THR A 268 5.49 30.06 -3.11
CA THR A 268 5.84 29.61 -1.75
C THR A 268 5.28 28.23 -1.46
N LYS A 269 4.04 27.98 -1.88
CA LYS A 269 3.39 26.67 -1.71
C LYS A 269 4.00 25.64 -2.65
N LEU A 270 4.31 26.05 -3.88
CA LEU A 270 4.95 25.17 -4.86
C LEU A 270 6.34 24.73 -4.36
N GLN A 271 7.11 25.66 -3.80
CA GLN A 271 8.40 25.32 -3.19
C GLN A 271 8.24 24.38 -2.00
N ALA A 272 7.24 24.60 -1.14
CA ALA A 272 6.96 23.68 -0.03
C ALA A 272 6.62 22.28 -0.53
N LEU A 273 5.80 22.15 -1.58
CA LEU A 273 5.54 20.85 -2.21
C LEU A 273 6.82 20.22 -2.75
N VAL A 274 7.69 20.98 -3.42
CA VAL A 274 8.98 20.46 -3.94
C VAL A 274 9.86 19.93 -2.81
N ASP A 275 9.93 20.65 -1.69
CA ASP A 275 10.69 20.24 -0.51
C ASP A 275 10.11 18.95 0.10
N ASP A 276 8.77 18.87 0.22
CA ASP A 276 8.06 17.68 0.69
C ASP A 276 8.28 16.48 -0.24
N LEU A 277 8.18 16.67 -1.56
CA LEU A 277 8.41 15.61 -2.57
C LEU A 277 9.85 15.11 -2.54
N SER A 278 10.83 16.02 -2.44
CA SER A 278 12.25 15.65 -2.33
C SER A 278 12.47 14.76 -1.11
N TYR A 279 11.85 15.12 0.01
CA TYR A 279 11.91 14.35 1.24
C TYR A 279 11.22 12.98 1.09
N LEU A 280 9.94 12.94 0.70
CA LEU A 280 9.15 11.71 0.62
C LEU A 280 9.79 10.68 -0.32
N LEU A 281 10.22 11.11 -1.51
CA LEU A 281 10.83 10.23 -2.50
C LEU A 281 12.21 9.73 -2.07
N SER A 282 12.99 10.52 -1.31
CA SER A 282 14.26 10.04 -0.71
C SER A 282 14.08 8.94 0.33
N GLN A 283 12.89 8.88 0.95
CA GLN A 283 12.53 7.88 1.95
C GLN A 283 11.76 6.69 1.36
N ASN A 284 11.58 6.66 0.04
CA ASN A 284 10.80 5.63 -0.66
C ASN A 284 9.29 5.66 -0.32
N TYR A 285 8.76 6.82 0.08
CA TYR A 285 7.32 7.02 0.31
C TYR A 285 6.62 7.44 -0.98
N ALA A 286 6.50 6.50 -1.93
CA ALA A 286 5.96 6.77 -3.25
C ALA A 286 4.49 7.22 -3.23
N LEU A 287 3.66 6.52 -2.45
CA LEU A 287 2.23 6.79 -2.40
C LEU A 287 1.93 8.12 -1.68
N GLU A 288 2.63 8.41 -0.59
CA GLU A 288 2.52 9.69 0.10
C GLU A 288 3.00 10.86 -0.76
N ALA A 289 3.98 10.65 -1.64
CA ALA A 289 4.41 11.65 -2.61
C ALA A 289 3.30 11.96 -3.64
N VAL A 290 2.53 10.94 -4.06
CA VAL A 290 1.33 11.15 -4.89
C VAL A 290 0.31 12.00 -4.15
N TYR A 291 -0.04 11.61 -2.91
CA TYR A 291 -1.00 12.36 -2.09
C TYR A 291 -0.59 13.82 -1.86
N ALA A 292 0.70 14.09 -1.68
CA ALA A 292 1.20 15.45 -1.54
C ALA A 292 0.91 16.31 -2.78
N VAL A 293 1.06 15.75 -3.99
CA VAL A 293 0.70 16.43 -5.24
C VAL A 293 -0.81 16.62 -5.33
N GLU A 294 -1.59 15.60 -5.00
CA GLU A 294 -3.05 15.65 -5.07
C GLU A 294 -3.63 16.71 -4.14
N PHE A 295 -3.21 16.75 -2.87
CA PHE A 295 -3.60 17.80 -1.92
C PHE A 295 -3.13 19.20 -2.33
N PHE A 296 -2.03 19.29 -3.07
CA PHE A 296 -1.59 20.57 -3.61
C PHE A 296 -2.50 21.04 -4.76
N LEU A 297 -2.88 20.12 -5.66
CA LEU A 297 -3.74 20.40 -6.81
C LEU A 297 -5.19 20.67 -6.39
N ASP A 298 -5.69 19.91 -5.41
CA ASP A 298 -7.00 20.06 -4.81
C ASP A 298 -6.93 19.76 -3.29
N PRO A 299 -6.86 20.79 -2.44
CA PRO A 299 -6.81 20.60 -0.98
C PRO A 299 -8.04 19.94 -0.37
N GLU A 300 -9.14 19.84 -1.12
CA GLU A 300 -10.39 19.19 -0.72
C GLU A 300 -10.53 17.79 -1.35
N ALA A 301 -9.50 17.28 -2.05
CA ALA A 301 -9.52 15.96 -2.65
C ALA A 301 -9.72 14.85 -1.61
N ASP A 302 -10.58 13.90 -1.97
CA ASP A 302 -10.92 12.73 -1.17
C ASP A 302 -9.87 11.63 -1.40
N VAL A 303 -8.71 11.77 -0.77
CA VAL A 303 -7.55 10.88 -0.92
C VAL A 303 -7.48 9.87 0.25
N PRO A 304 -7.26 8.55 0.03
CA PRO A 304 -7.02 7.90 -1.26
C PRO A 304 -8.26 7.72 -2.14
N LEU A 305 -8.07 7.90 -3.45
CA LEU A 305 -9.07 7.68 -4.49
C LEU A 305 -9.22 6.19 -4.82
N VAL A 306 -8.12 5.44 -4.81
CA VAL A 306 -8.16 3.99 -4.90
C VAL A 306 -8.40 3.43 -3.50
N SER A 307 -9.68 3.18 -3.18
CA SER A 307 -10.00 2.32 -2.04
C SER A 307 -9.56 0.91 -2.38
N ASP A 308 -8.72 0.32 -1.53
CA ASP A 308 -8.16 -1.01 -1.68
C ASP A 308 -9.24 -2.09 -1.47
N SER A 309 -10.25 -2.13 -2.35
CA SER A 309 -11.17 -3.26 -2.51
C SER A 309 -12.19 -3.05 -3.62
N ASP A 310 -12.52 -4.17 -4.26
CA ASP A 310 -13.83 -4.60 -4.74
C ASP A 310 -14.97 -4.31 -3.72
N LEU A 311 -15.13 -3.06 -3.26
CA LEU A 311 -16.27 -2.61 -2.45
C LEU A 311 -17.43 -2.39 -3.39
N SER A 312 -18.02 -3.50 -3.82
CA SER A 312 -19.42 -3.54 -4.19
C SER A 312 -20.20 -2.70 -3.19
N GLU A 313 -20.83 -1.60 -3.65
CA GLU A 313 -21.85 -0.79 -2.95
C GLU A 313 -21.95 -1.13 -1.46
N ILE A 314 -20.97 -0.69 -0.63
CA ILE A 314 -21.18 -0.74 0.82
C ILE A 314 -22.27 0.29 1.09
N GLU A 315 -23.46 -0.19 1.45
CA GLU A 315 -24.56 0.62 1.94
C GLU A 315 -24.05 1.58 3.00
N SER A 316 -24.35 2.88 2.83
CA SER A 316 -23.91 3.97 3.70
C SER A 316 -23.81 3.57 5.18
N THR A 317 -22.62 3.69 5.77
CA THR A 317 -22.42 3.48 7.23
C THR A 317 -23.14 4.54 8.07
N THR A 318 -23.68 5.58 7.43
CA THR A 318 -24.42 6.66 8.06
C THR A 318 -25.85 6.78 7.52
N VAL A 319 -26.84 6.79 8.41
CA VAL A 319 -28.24 7.08 8.07
C VAL A 319 -28.59 8.44 8.68
N ASP A 320 -28.64 9.47 7.83
CA ASP A 320 -28.92 10.86 8.22
C ASP A 320 -30.08 11.46 7.40
N PRO A 321 -31.33 11.06 7.67
CA PRO A 321 -32.49 11.48 6.90
C PRO A 321 -32.75 12.99 6.97
N ASP A 322 -32.24 13.66 7.99
CA ASP A 322 -32.46 15.08 8.24
C ASP A 322 -31.27 15.95 7.79
N ASN A 323 -30.21 15.35 7.20
CA ASN A 323 -28.95 16.00 6.77
C ASN A 323 -28.35 16.88 7.89
N LEU A 324 -28.22 16.29 9.07
CA LEU A 324 -27.58 16.93 10.23
C LEU A 324 -26.06 17.08 10.06
N LEU A 325 -25.44 16.16 9.33
CA LEU A 325 -24.06 16.28 8.87
C LEU A 325 -24.06 16.93 7.49
N ASP A 326 -23.11 17.83 7.26
CA ASP A 326 -22.81 18.29 5.90
C ASP A 326 -22.04 17.22 5.11
N SER A 327 -21.79 17.50 3.82
CA SER A 327 -21.13 16.54 2.92
C SER A 327 -19.75 16.15 3.42
N ASP A 328 -18.97 17.11 3.93
CA ASP A 328 -17.59 16.89 4.35
C ASP A 328 -17.56 16.05 5.63
N GLN A 329 -18.50 16.32 6.55
CA GLN A 329 -18.69 15.52 7.76
C GLN A 329 -19.14 14.08 7.47
N HIS A 330 -20.00 13.88 6.46
CA HIS A 330 -20.39 12.55 5.98
C HIS A 330 -19.19 11.78 5.43
N THR A 331 -18.39 12.41 4.55
CA THR A 331 -17.17 11.82 3.99
C THR A 331 -16.17 11.47 5.09
N ALA A 332 -15.88 12.41 6.00
CA ALA A 332 -14.95 12.17 7.10
C ALA A 332 -15.40 11.01 8.00
N LEU A 333 -16.70 10.93 8.33
CA LEU A 333 -17.23 9.81 9.12
C LEU A 333 -17.13 8.49 8.37
N PHE A 334 -17.48 8.47 7.08
CA PHE A 334 -17.40 7.28 6.24
C PHE A 334 -15.98 6.72 6.15
N GLN A 335 -15.01 7.55 5.77
CA GLN A 335 -13.59 7.18 5.73
C GLN A 335 -13.14 6.58 7.06
N LYS A 336 -13.49 7.24 8.18
CA LYS A 336 -13.12 6.80 9.52
C LYS A 336 -13.74 5.45 9.89
N THR A 337 -15.01 5.23 9.54
CA THR A 337 -15.66 3.94 9.77
C THR A 337 -15.08 2.81 8.92
N ASN A 338 -14.61 3.11 7.70
CA ASN A 338 -13.94 2.13 6.84
C ASN A 338 -12.58 1.75 7.39
N VAL A 339 -11.77 2.74 7.75
CA VAL A 339 -10.47 2.51 8.40
C VAL A 339 -10.64 1.67 9.67
N PHE A 340 -11.64 1.97 10.50
CA PHE A 340 -11.96 1.17 11.68
C PHE A 340 -12.33 -0.29 11.32
N TYR A 341 -13.13 -0.48 10.26
CA TYR A 341 -13.52 -1.81 9.77
C TYR A 341 -12.33 -2.60 9.21
N GLU A 342 -11.52 -2.01 8.35
CA GLU A 342 -10.34 -2.64 7.75
C GLU A 342 -9.35 -3.10 8.84
N ARG A 343 -9.19 -2.27 9.88
CA ARG A 343 -8.25 -2.53 10.98
C ARG A 343 -8.72 -3.61 11.95
N LEU A 344 -9.98 -3.55 12.35
CA LEU A 344 -10.49 -4.36 13.46
C LEU A 344 -11.47 -5.45 13.02
N GLY A 345 -11.88 -5.45 11.76
CA GLY A 345 -12.90 -6.36 11.23
C GLY A 345 -14.30 -6.12 11.82
N TYR A 346 -14.56 -4.94 12.37
CA TYR A 346 -15.82 -4.59 13.01
C TYR A 346 -16.48 -3.41 12.31
N HIS A 347 -17.76 -3.56 11.95
CA HIS A 347 -18.51 -2.47 11.35
C HIS A 347 -18.97 -1.46 12.40
N PHE A 348 -18.88 -0.18 12.06
CA PHE A 348 -19.39 0.92 12.86
C PHE A 348 -20.43 1.70 12.07
N LEU A 349 -21.69 1.72 12.54
CA LEU A 349 -22.78 2.46 11.93
C LEU A 349 -23.26 3.65 12.79
N THR A 350 -23.61 4.74 12.12
CA THR A 350 -24.15 5.95 12.74
C THR A 350 -25.55 6.26 12.20
N HIS A 351 -26.55 6.32 13.09
CA HIS A 351 -27.92 6.71 12.76
C HIS A 351 -28.25 8.04 13.43
N LEU A 352 -28.65 9.02 12.63
CA LEU A 352 -28.99 10.37 13.06
C LEU A 352 -30.48 10.60 12.98
N TYR A 353 -31.05 11.18 14.04
CA TYR A 353 -32.48 11.34 14.15
C TYR A 353 -32.82 12.72 14.74
N ALA A 354 -33.36 13.63 13.92
CA ALA A 354 -33.66 15.00 14.33
C ALA A 354 -35.16 15.26 14.54
N SER A 355 -36.05 14.65 13.73
CA SER A 355 -37.46 15.05 13.69
C SER A 355 -38.46 14.07 14.32
N ALA A 356 -39.49 14.60 14.99
CA ALA A 356 -40.64 13.86 15.52
C ALA A 356 -41.51 13.15 14.45
N GLN A 357 -41.20 13.31 13.15
CA GLN A 357 -41.98 12.74 12.04
C GLN A 357 -41.58 11.30 11.68
N ASN A 358 -40.39 10.86 12.06
CA ASN A 358 -39.84 9.54 11.72
C ASN A 358 -40.07 8.51 12.85
N THR A 359 -41.26 8.45 13.46
CA THR A 359 -41.49 7.56 14.62
C THR A 359 -41.08 6.12 14.32
N ILE A 360 -40.05 5.65 15.02
CA ILE A 360 -39.64 4.23 15.00
C ILE A 360 -40.82 3.42 15.56
N GLU A 361 -41.53 2.72 14.68
CA GLU A 361 -42.74 1.97 15.04
C GLU A 361 -42.43 0.70 15.84
N GLN A 362 -41.21 0.17 15.70
CA GLN A 362 -40.72 -1.02 16.38
C GLN A 362 -40.05 -0.67 17.72
N PRO A 363 -39.95 -1.62 18.67
CA PRO A 363 -39.09 -1.46 19.84
C PRO A 363 -37.66 -1.10 19.42
N LEU A 364 -37.07 -0.07 20.04
CA LEU A 364 -35.77 0.47 19.64
C LEU A 364 -34.65 -0.59 19.52
N PRO A 365 -34.51 -1.58 20.44
CA PRO A 365 -33.52 -2.64 20.27
C PRO A 365 -33.74 -3.49 19.02
N GLU A 366 -34.99 -3.84 18.70
CA GLU A 366 -35.34 -4.63 17.51
C GLU A 366 -35.06 -3.84 16.22
N TYR A 367 -35.32 -2.53 16.24
CA TYR A 367 -34.98 -1.65 15.13
C TYR A 367 -33.47 -1.58 14.90
N LEU A 368 -32.68 -1.33 15.95
CA LEU A 368 -31.21 -1.23 15.83
C LEU A 368 -30.57 -2.56 15.42
N GLU A 369 -31.04 -3.67 15.96
CA GLU A 369 -30.64 -5.02 15.54
C GLU A 369 -30.93 -5.22 14.05
N HIS A 370 -32.15 -4.92 13.60
CA HIS A 370 -32.52 -5.06 12.21
C HIS A 370 -31.69 -4.17 11.26
N GLN A 371 -31.43 -2.92 11.64
CA GLN A 371 -30.61 -2.01 10.82
C GLN A 371 -29.16 -2.49 10.73
N LEU A 372 -28.59 -2.95 11.84
CA LEU A 372 -27.24 -3.49 11.86
C LEU A 372 -27.15 -4.78 11.02
N ASP A 373 -28.11 -5.71 11.18
CA ASP A 373 -28.17 -6.95 10.41
C ASP A 373 -28.32 -6.73 8.90
N LEU A 374 -29.01 -5.66 8.46
CA LEU A 374 -29.10 -5.30 7.05
C LEU A 374 -27.73 -4.91 6.50
N ALA A 375 -26.97 -4.10 7.24
CA ALA A 375 -25.69 -3.58 6.80
C ALA A 375 -24.56 -4.61 6.82
N ILE A 376 -24.57 -5.56 7.78
CA ILE A 376 -23.44 -6.47 8.01
C ILE A 376 -23.78 -7.96 7.86
N GLY A 377 -25.05 -8.27 7.58
CA GLY A 377 -25.61 -9.62 7.55
C GLY A 377 -25.86 -10.22 8.94
N GLU A 378 -26.72 -11.25 9.02
CA GLU A 378 -27.20 -11.91 10.27
C GLU A 378 -26.08 -12.49 11.18
N HIS A 379 -24.82 -12.49 10.73
CA HIS A 379 -23.67 -13.05 11.45
C HIS A 379 -22.47 -12.10 11.53
N GLY A 380 -22.60 -10.86 11.08
CA GLY A 380 -21.52 -9.88 11.18
C GLY A 380 -21.28 -9.45 12.63
N SER A 381 -20.09 -8.89 12.89
CA SER A 381 -19.75 -8.26 14.17
C SER A 381 -19.65 -6.76 13.96
N GLY A 382 -20.36 -5.98 14.78
CA GLY A 382 -20.43 -4.53 14.60
C GLY A 382 -21.24 -3.83 15.67
N MET A 383 -21.29 -2.51 15.56
CA MET A 383 -22.09 -1.64 16.43
C MET A 383 -22.82 -0.57 15.63
N ILE A 384 -23.95 -0.14 16.16
CA ILE A 384 -24.76 0.97 15.65
C ILE A 384 -25.08 1.93 16.80
N ILE A 385 -24.92 3.23 16.53
CA ILE A 385 -25.29 4.28 17.48
C ILE A 385 -26.41 5.12 16.88
N LEU A 386 -27.51 5.23 17.61
CA LEU A 386 -28.61 6.10 17.26
C LEU A 386 -28.59 7.36 18.11
N PHE A 387 -28.40 8.50 17.46
CA PHE A 387 -28.45 9.83 18.07
C PHE A 387 -29.85 10.42 17.94
N ASP A 388 -30.50 10.67 19.07
CA ASP A 388 -31.80 11.31 19.16
C ASP A 388 -31.58 12.78 19.58
N GLN A 389 -31.58 13.67 18.58
CA GLN A 389 -31.34 15.10 18.79
C GLN A 389 -32.43 15.75 19.63
N GLU A 390 -33.70 15.34 19.46
CA GLU A 390 -34.84 15.89 20.20
C GLU A 390 -34.75 15.56 21.69
N LYS A 391 -34.38 14.31 22.02
CA LYS A 391 -34.17 13.88 23.41
C LYS A 391 -32.81 14.29 23.96
N GLN A 392 -31.91 14.83 23.13
CA GLN A 392 -30.50 15.06 23.43
C GLN A 392 -29.88 13.82 24.09
N ASP A 393 -30.05 12.68 23.44
CA ASP A 393 -29.66 11.38 23.95
C ASP A 393 -29.15 10.48 22.82
N TYR A 394 -28.49 9.38 23.16
CA TYR A 394 -28.10 8.36 22.19
C TYR A 394 -28.14 6.97 22.80
N GLU A 395 -28.44 5.99 21.95
CA GLU A 395 -28.49 4.58 22.29
C GLU A 395 -27.49 3.81 21.43
N LEU A 396 -26.78 2.87 22.06
CA LEU A 396 -25.77 2.04 21.42
C LEU A 396 -26.24 0.60 21.43
N TYR A 397 -26.18 -0.04 20.26
CA TYR A 397 -26.41 -1.46 20.10
C TYR A 397 -25.19 -2.09 19.43
N ALA A 398 -24.84 -3.31 19.84
CA ALA A 398 -23.74 -4.07 19.25
C ALA A 398 -24.14 -5.54 19.13
N THR A 399 -23.52 -6.25 18.19
CA THR A 399 -23.74 -7.68 17.94
C THR A 399 -22.40 -8.42 17.78
N GLY A 400 -22.46 -9.75 17.74
CA GLY A 400 -21.31 -10.61 17.51
C GLY A 400 -20.21 -10.49 18.58
N GLU A 401 -18.96 -10.65 18.13
CA GLU A 401 -17.78 -10.59 18.99
C GLU A 401 -17.59 -9.22 19.65
N LEU A 402 -18.01 -8.15 18.96
CA LEU A 402 -17.91 -6.80 19.49
C LEU A 402 -18.83 -6.62 20.71
N ASN A 403 -20.03 -7.18 20.70
CA ASN A 403 -20.90 -7.17 21.88
C ASN A 403 -20.26 -7.89 23.08
N ASP A 404 -19.69 -9.08 22.84
CA ASP A 404 -19.00 -9.85 23.88
C ASP A 404 -17.79 -9.08 24.45
N PHE A 405 -17.07 -8.36 23.58
CA PHE A 405 -15.99 -7.46 23.98
C PHE A 405 -16.49 -6.30 24.85
N LEU A 406 -17.56 -5.63 24.43
CA LEU A 406 -18.16 -4.51 25.19
C LEU A 406 -18.64 -4.97 26.57
N ASP A 407 -19.29 -6.12 26.66
CA ASP A 407 -19.78 -6.68 27.91
C ASP A 407 -18.64 -7.09 28.85
N SER A 408 -17.60 -7.72 28.31
CA SER A 408 -16.40 -8.09 29.07
C SER A 408 -15.66 -6.87 29.62
N ASN A 409 -15.69 -5.74 28.89
CA ASN A 409 -15.02 -4.49 29.24
C ASN A 409 -15.95 -3.42 29.82
N LYS A 410 -17.18 -3.77 30.19
CA LYS A 410 -18.21 -2.83 30.64
C LYS A 410 -17.78 -1.88 31.76
N LYS A 411 -16.92 -2.34 32.68
CA LYS A 411 -16.40 -1.51 33.79
C LYS A 411 -15.51 -0.36 33.32
N ILE A 412 -14.87 -0.51 32.15
CA ILE A 412 -13.98 0.47 31.54
C ILE A 412 -14.77 1.35 30.56
N ILE A 413 -15.57 0.73 29.68
CA ILE A 413 -16.27 1.43 28.59
C ILE A 413 -17.45 2.26 29.09
N GLN A 414 -18.26 1.73 30.02
CA GLN A 414 -19.50 2.41 30.43
C GLN A 414 -19.23 3.80 31.05
N PRO A 415 -18.20 4.01 31.89
CA PRO A 415 -17.81 5.34 32.33
C PRO A 415 -17.41 6.30 31.19
N VAL A 416 -16.75 5.80 30.14
CA VAL A 416 -16.35 6.60 28.97
C VAL A 416 -17.55 6.99 28.13
N LEU A 417 -18.46 6.06 27.83
CA LEU A 417 -19.74 6.38 27.17
C LEU A 417 -20.52 7.44 27.95
N GLN A 418 -20.57 7.34 29.29
CA GLN A 418 -21.21 8.36 30.12
C GLN A 418 -20.49 9.71 30.11
N HIS A 419 -19.17 9.73 29.91
CA HIS A 419 -18.40 10.95 29.75
C HIS A 419 -18.72 11.60 28.40
N LEU A 420 -18.59 10.85 27.30
CA LEU A 420 -18.87 11.32 25.95
C LEU A 420 -20.32 11.79 25.78
N LYS A 421 -21.29 11.11 26.41
CA LYS A 421 -22.69 11.54 26.42
C LYS A 421 -22.92 12.86 27.13
N LYS A 422 -22.19 13.13 28.21
CA LYS A 422 -22.27 14.42 28.93
C LYS A 422 -21.62 15.54 28.13
N GLN A 423 -20.53 15.25 27.43
CA GLN A 423 -19.89 16.19 26.53
C GLN A 423 -20.84 16.56 25.39
N LEU A 424 -21.43 15.57 24.73
CA LEU A 424 -22.39 15.79 23.65
C LEU A 424 -23.62 16.61 24.09
N LYS A 425 -24.17 16.35 25.30
CA LYS A 425 -25.24 17.19 25.90
C LYS A 425 -24.83 18.63 26.16
N LYS A 426 -23.53 18.90 26.38
CA LYS A 426 -23.00 20.26 26.60
C LYS A 426 -22.76 20.97 25.26
N GLU A 427 -22.54 20.22 24.19
CA GLU A 427 -22.24 20.69 22.83
C GLU A 427 -23.48 20.67 21.91
N ASP A 428 -24.68 20.56 22.51
CA ASP A 428 -25.99 20.69 21.86
C ASP A 428 -26.34 19.67 20.76
N PHE A 429 -25.64 18.52 20.69
CA PHE A 429 -25.90 17.48 19.67
C PHE A 429 -25.88 18.03 18.22
N SER A 430 -25.07 19.05 17.94
CA SER A 430 -24.81 19.49 16.55
C SER A 430 -24.14 18.38 15.73
N GLY A 431 -24.24 18.46 14.39
CA GLY A 431 -23.53 17.53 13.49
C GLY A 431 -22.05 17.39 13.82
N GLU A 432 -21.37 18.52 14.02
CA GLU A 432 -19.96 18.58 14.45
C GLU A 432 -19.70 17.82 15.77
N SER A 433 -20.55 18.05 16.79
CA SER A 433 -20.39 17.36 18.07
C SER A 433 -20.66 15.86 17.98
N ILE A 434 -21.54 15.44 17.07
CA ILE A 434 -21.85 14.03 16.81
C ILE A 434 -20.67 13.36 16.08
N LEU A 435 -20.12 14.00 15.05
CA LEU A 435 -18.90 13.54 14.40
C LEU A 435 -17.77 13.39 15.42
N GLN A 436 -17.50 14.42 16.22
CA GLN A 436 -16.45 14.36 17.23
C GLN A 436 -16.70 13.29 18.30
N HIS A 437 -17.97 13.04 18.66
CA HIS A 437 -18.33 11.93 19.54
C HIS A 437 -17.96 10.58 18.93
N GLN A 438 -18.27 10.38 17.66
CA GLN A 438 -18.00 9.17 16.89
C GLN A 438 -16.49 8.90 16.79
N LEU A 439 -15.71 9.89 16.37
CA LEU A 439 -14.25 9.80 16.26
C LEU A 439 -13.60 9.47 17.61
N ASN A 440 -14.03 10.13 18.68
CA ASN A 440 -13.51 9.87 20.03
C ASN A 440 -13.84 8.44 20.51
N LEU A 441 -15.04 7.95 20.22
CA LEU A 441 -15.42 6.60 20.60
C LEU A 441 -14.62 5.55 19.82
N MET A 442 -14.44 5.71 18.51
CA MET A 442 -13.62 4.81 17.69
C MET A 442 -12.17 4.77 18.19
N ALA A 443 -11.53 5.94 18.37
CA ALA A 443 -10.17 6.02 18.90
C ALA A 443 -10.02 5.37 20.28
N PHE A 444 -11.02 5.54 21.17
CA PHE A 444 -11.00 4.88 22.47
C PHE A 444 -11.20 3.36 22.38
N MET A 445 -12.01 2.89 21.43
CA MET A 445 -12.25 1.46 21.20
C MET A 445 -10.99 0.76 20.66
N GLU A 446 -10.32 1.36 19.68
CA GLU A 446 -9.01 0.91 19.17
C GLU A 446 -7.99 0.83 20.31
N PHE A 447 -7.91 1.90 21.10
CA PHE A 447 -7.07 1.94 22.30
C PHE A 447 -7.36 0.79 23.25
N LEU A 448 -8.64 0.58 23.57
CA LEU A 448 -9.03 -0.41 24.55
C LEU A 448 -8.78 -1.84 24.06
N MET A 449 -8.99 -2.11 22.77
CA MET A 449 -8.70 -3.41 22.16
C MET A 449 -7.20 -3.71 22.24
N ALA A 450 -6.33 -2.76 21.88
CA ALA A 450 -4.89 -2.90 22.04
C ALA A 450 -4.50 -3.07 23.52
N TYR A 451 -5.08 -2.26 24.42
CA TYR A 451 -4.86 -2.35 25.85
C TYR A 451 -5.32 -3.70 26.45
N GLN A 452 -6.23 -4.46 25.84
CA GLN A 452 -6.57 -5.80 26.35
C GLN A 452 -5.57 -6.88 25.90
N GLN A 453 -4.73 -6.60 24.92
CA GLN A 453 -3.72 -7.53 24.45
C GLN A 453 -2.38 -7.26 25.15
N PRO A 454 -1.76 -8.28 25.77
CA PRO A 454 -0.50 -8.11 26.50
C PRO A 454 0.70 -7.84 25.59
N ASP A 455 0.60 -8.20 24.31
CA ASP A 455 1.69 -8.16 23.33
C ASP A 455 1.48 -7.08 22.24
N LEU A 456 0.47 -6.21 22.37
CA LEU A 456 0.20 -5.13 21.42
C LEU A 456 0.38 -3.74 22.04
N TYR A 457 0.91 -2.84 21.23
CA TYR A 457 0.78 -1.39 21.39
C TYR A 457 0.43 -0.76 20.04
N LEU A 458 -0.01 0.51 20.04
CA LEU A 458 -0.49 1.18 18.83
C LEU A 458 0.63 2.02 18.21
N ILE A 459 0.89 1.81 16.93
CA ILE A 459 1.69 2.74 16.12
C ILE A 459 0.84 3.08 14.89
N SER A 460 0.54 4.38 14.72
CA SER A 460 0.00 4.98 13.49
C SER A 460 -1.45 4.62 13.17
N ASP A 461 -2.32 4.64 14.17
CA ASP A 461 -3.73 4.29 14.08
C ASP A 461 -4.03 2.86 13.54
N ASP A 462 -3.06 2.11 12.98
CA ASP A 462 -3.13 0.69 12.67
C ASP A 462 -2.68 -0.19 13.85
N PRO A 463 -3.22 -1.42 14.00
CA PRO A 463 -2.69 -2.40 14.92
C PRO A 463 -1.36 -2.98 14.38
N TYR A 464 -0.31 -2.17 14.29
CA TYR A 464 1.03 -2.68 14.01
C TYR A 464 1.63 -3.31 15.27
N ALA A 465 1.64 -4.64 15.27
CA ALA A 465 2.52 -5.43 16.10
C ALA A 465 3.96 -5.01 15.79
N THR A 466 4.69 -4.56 16.79
CA THR A 466 6.07 -4.16 16.56
C THR A 466 6.91 -5.35 16.25
N GLN A 467 7.53 -5.33 15.06
CA GLN A 467 8.42 -6.42 14.65
C GLN A 467 9.70 -6.45 15.49
N SER A 468 9.95 -5.41 16.31
CA SER A 468 11.02 -5.41 17.31
C SER A 468 10.72 -6.43 18.41
N GLN A 469 11.38 -7.59 18.32
CA GLN A 469 11.41 -8.59 19.40
C GLN A 469 11.85 -7.97 20.73
N GLU A 470 12.69 -6.95 20.69
CA GLU A 470 13.15 -6.22 21.87
C GLU A 470 12.03 -5.43 22.54
N ALA A 471 11.22 -4.69 21.77
CA ALA A 471 10.04 -4.00 22.31
C ALA A 471 9.03 -4.98 22.92
N ILE A 472 8.78 -6.12 22.27
CA ILE A 472 7.91 -7.18 22.80
C ILE A 472 8.43 -7.71 24.15
N LEU A 473 9.74 -7.95 24.25
CA LEU A 473 10.37 -8.42 25.49
C LEU A 473 10.25 -7.37 26.61
N ILE A 474 10.51 -6.11 26.30
CA ILE A 474 10.38 -4.99 27.24
C ILE A 474 8.93 -4.90 27.76
N MET A 475 7.94 -4.97 26.88
CA MET A 475 6.53 -4.92 27.25
C MET A 475 6.13 -6.10 28.14
N GLY A 476 6.57 -7.32 27.80
CA GLY A 476 6.33 -8.50 28.62
C GLY A 476 6.91 -8.32 30.03
N ASN A 477 8.14 -7.81 30.14
CA ASN A 477 8.77 -7.50 31.42
C ASN A 477 7.97 -6.45 32.21
N CYS A 478 7.55 -5.36 31.55
CA CYS A 478 6.74 -4.31 32.14
C CYS A 478 5.39 -4.84 32.66
N ALA A 479 4.68 -5.61 31.84
CA ALA A 479 3.38 -6.18 32.18
C ALA A 479 3.46 -7.07 33.42
N THR A 480 4.52 -7.89 33.57
CA THR A 480 4.72 -8.70 34.79
C THR A 480 4.93 -7.87 36.05
N ALA A 481 5.38 -6.62 35.93
CA ALA A 481 5.58 -5.69 37.04
C ALA A 481 4.38 -4.75 37.28
N GLY A 482 3.28 -4.91 36.53
CA GLY A 482 2.10 -4.04 36.60
C GLY A 482 2.29 -2.67 35.94
N LEU A 483 3.32 -2.53 35.09
CA LEU A 483 3.61 -1.35 34.28
C LEU A 483 3.18 -1.62 32.83
N ARG A 484 2.53 -0.65 32.19
CA ARG A 484 2.06 -0.81 30.81
C ARG A 484 2.48 0.36 29.95
N PRO A 485 3.60 0.26 29.22
CA PRO A 485 3.91 1.22 28.17
C PRO A 485 2.98 0.98 26.97
N MET A 486 2.45 2.05 26.40
CA MET A 486 1.79 2.02 25.09
C MET A 486 2.19 3.25 24.32
N VAL A 487 2.30 3.09 23.00
CA VAL A 487 2.41 4.19 22.05
C VAL A 487 1.03 4.41 21.44
N ILE A 488 0.72 5.64 21.06
CA ILE A 488 -0.36 6.01 20.16
C ILE A 488 0.30 6.94 19.14
N SER A 489 0.50 6.46 17.91
CA SER A 489 1.02 7.30 16.82
C SER A 489 -0.11 7.72 15.89
N ARG A 490 -0.07 8.97 15.40
CA ARG A 490 -1.06 9.55 14.48
C ARG A 490 -0.39 10.22 13.28
N GLY A 491 -0.94 9.98 12.09
CA GLY A 491 -0.55 10.57 10.79
C GLY A 491 -1.19 11.94 10.49
N PHE A 492 -0.83 12.54 9.34
CA PHE A 492 -1.19 13.92 8.95
C PHE A 492 -2.68 14.22 8.61
N PRO A 493 -3.57 13.31 8.18
CA PRO A 493 -4.75 13.78 7.45
C PRO A 493 -5.99 14.16 8.30
N GLU A 494 -5.97 14.06 9.63
CA GLU A 494 -7.23 14.10 10.42
C GLU A 494 -7.46 15.36 11.26
N ARG A 495 -6.75 16.46 10.98
CA ARG A 495 -6.73 17.63 11.86
C ARG A 495 -7.97 18.53 11.71
N THR A 496 -9.03 18.22 12.45
CA THR A 496 -10.03 19.23 12.87
C THR A 496 -9.61 19.94 14.17
N ASP A 497 -8.79 19.29 15.00
CA ASP A 497 -8.29 19.77 16.29
C ASP A 497 -6.74 19.90 16.32
N THR A 498 -6.22 20.76 17.20
CA THR A 498 -4.77 20.79 17.52
C THR A 498 -4.35 19.55 18.31
N ASP A 499 -3.12 19.07 18.14
CA ASP A 499 -2.55 17.90 18.84
C ASP A 499 -2.78 17.95 20.37
N GLU A 500 -2.62 19.13 20.98
CA GLU A 500 -2.86 19.33 22.42
C GLU A 500 -4.33 19.16 22.82
N GLU A 501 -5.26 19.67 22.01
CA GLU A 501 -6.70 19.57 22.28
C GLU A 501 -7.17 18.12 22.13
N TRP A 502 -6.68 17.42 21.10
CA TRP A 502 -6.96 15.99 20.93
C TRP A 502 -6.39 15.17 22.10
N ILE A 503 -5.12 15.38 22.48
CA ILE A 503 -4.53 14.70 23.65
C ILE A 503 -5.44 14.92 24.85
N LYS A 504 -5.81 16.17 25.14
CA LYS A 504 -6.66 16.53 26.28
C LYS A 504 -8.03 15.85 26.24
N GLN A 505 -8.68 15.74 25.09
CA GLN A 505 -9.93 14.99 24.92
C GLN A 505 -9.71 13.51 25.23
N PHE A 506 -8.65 12.91 24.66
CA PHE A 506 -8.32 11.51 24.89
C PHE A 506 -7.95 11.22 26.36
N GLU A 507 -7.19 12.10 27.03
CA GLU A 507 -6.88 11.96 28.46
C GLU A 507 -8.16 11.97 29.32
N ALA A 508 -9.17 12.76 28.92
CA ALA A 508 -10.44 12.82 29.63
C ALA A 508 -11.17 11.47 29.55
N MET A 509 -11.09 10.77 28.41
CA MET A 509 -11.59 9.41 28.25
C MET A 509 -10.80 8.40 29.09
N ILE A 510 -9.46 8.45 29.07
CA ILE A 510 -8.62 7.58 29.92
C ILE A 510 -8.93 7.77 31.41
N LYS A 511 -9.10 9.02 31.87
CA LYS A 511 -9.51 9.33 33.25
C LYS A 511 -10.91 8.83 33.56
N ALA A 512 -11.85 8.94 32.63
CA ALA A 512 -13.21 8.41 32.77
C ALA A 512 -13.21 6.88 32.88
N ALA A 513 -12.36 6.20 32.10
CA ALA A 513 -12.20 4.75 32.06
C ALA A 513 -11.72 4.14 33.39
N LYS A 514 -11.08 4.95 34.27
CA LYS A 514 -10.55 4.52 35.58
C LYS A 514 -9.62 3.31 35.46
N ILE A 515 -8.74 3.33 34.47
CA ILE A 515 -7.68 2.33 34.30
C ILE A 515 -6.83 2.32 35.58
N LYS A 516 -6.62 1.13 36.14
CA LYS A 516 -5.95 0.94 37.44
C LYS A 516 -4.47 0.56 37.30
N ASP A 517 -4.06 0.14 36.10
CA ASP A 517 -2.68 -0.21 35.81
C ASP A 517 -1.80 1.05 35.84
N GLN A 518 -0.50 0.85 36.04
CA GLN A 518 0.48 1.92 35.86
C GLN A 518 0.70 2.12 34.36
N LEU A 519 -0.18 2.87 33.71
CA LEU A 519 -0.19 3.08 32.26
C LEU A 519 0.70 4.27 31.90
N ILE A 520 1.59 4.09 30.93
CA ILE A 520 2.43 5.17 30.37
C ILE A 520 2.12 5.24 28.88
N LEU A 521 1.58 6.37 28.45
CA LEU A 521 1.25 6.63 27.06
C LEU A 521 2.29 7.55 26.43
N MET A 522 2.82 7.14 25.29
CA MET A 522 3.55 8.01 24.38
C MET A 522 2.62 8.37 23.22
N TYR A 523 2.24 9.64 23.11
CA TYR A 523 1.58 10.19 21.94
C TYR A 523 2.65 10.65 20.97
N HIS A 524 2.60 10.17 19.73
CA HIS A 524 3.57 10.48 18.71
C HIS A 524 2.88 10.96 17.44
N PHE A 525 3.08 12.22 17.09
CA PHE A 525 2.52 12.83 15.90
C PHE A 525 3.62 12.83 14.85
N THR A 526 3.46 12.05 13.79
CA THR A 526 4.53 11.81 12.81
C THR A 526 4.94 13.07 12.06
N LEU A 527 4.01 14.01 11.89
CA LEU A 527 4.22 15.26 11.16
C LEU A 527 3.49 16.45 11.83
N PRO A 528 4.19 17.40 12.47
CA PRO A 528 5.64 17.48 12.64
C PRO A 528 6.09 16.55 13.78
N ASN A 529 7.07 15.66 13.57
CA ASN A 529 7.55 14.63 14.52
C ASN A 529 7.59 15.06 16.00
N GLN A 530 6.45 14.97 16.69
CA GLN A 530 6.23 15.53 18.02
C GLN A 530 5.81 14.42 18.97
N VAL A 531 6.39 14.44 20.16
CA VAL A 531 6.16 13.39 21.15
C VAL A 531 5.73 13.98 22.49
N TYR A 532 4.68 13.40 23.07
CA TYR A 532 4.15 13.76 24.38
C TYR A 532 4.02 12.50 25.23
N LEU A 533 4.55 12.51 26.45
CA LEU A 533 4.41 11.40 27.38
C LEU A 533 3.40 11.75 28.48
N ARG A 534 2.57 10.78 28.85
CA ARG A 534 1.64 10.87 29.99
C ARG A 534 1.70 9.60 30.81
N TYR A 535 1.64 9.78 32.12
CA TYR A 535 1.56 8.67 33.07
C TYR A 535 0.22 8.71 33.80
N TYR A 536 -0.44 7.56 33.84
CA TYR A 536 -1.72 7.33 34.49
C TYR A 536 -1.52 6.23 35.54
N GLY A 537 -1.40 6.65 36.80
CA GLY A 537 -1.21 5.75 37.92
C GLY A 537 -0.89 6.50 39.22
N ASP A 538 -0.81 5.74 40.32
CA ASP A 538 -0.67 6.31 41.67
C ASP A 538 0.79 6.38 42.16
N ASN A 539 1.76 5.87 41.39
CA ASN A 539 3.17 5.86 41.79
C ASN A 539 3.85 7.19 41.46
N SER A 540 3.89 8.08 42.46
CA SER A 540 4.54 9.40 42.35
C SER A 540 5.99 9.36 41.84
N LYS A 541 6.75 8.28 42.10
CA LYS A 541 8.13 8.16 41.62
C LYS A 541 8.18 7.88 40.12
N ILE A 542 7.28 7.03 39.62
CA ILE A 542 7.13 6.78 38.18
C ILE A 542 6.67 8.06 37.48
N ALA A 543 5.68 8.76 38.05
CA ALA A 543 5.22 10.05 37.52
C ALA A 543 6.37 11.06 37.37
N ASP A 544 7.17 11.24 38.43
CA ASP A 544 8.31 12.16 38.44
C ASP A 544 9.36 11.80 37.38
N LEU A 545 9.70 10.51 37.23
CA LEU A 545 10.69 10.04 36.27
C LEU A 545 10.19 10.20 34.83
N THR A 546 8.92 9.85 34.56
CA THR A 546 8.32 10.03 33.24
C THR A 546 8.35 11.50 32.81
N GLU A 547 7.93 12.42 33.70
CA GLU A 547 7.87 13.86 33.39
C GLU A 547 9.26 14.50 33.24
N LYS A 548 10.20 14.19 34.14
CA LYS A 548 11.47 14.94 34.25
C LYS A 548 12.65 14.31 33.51
N GLU A 549 12.65 13.01 33.31
CA GLU A 549 13.81 12.29 32.78
C GLU A 549 13.52 11.65 31.42
N ILE A 550 12.38 10.95 31.30
CA ILE A 550 12.08 10.20 30.07
C ILE A 550 11.53 11.11 28.98
N THR A 551 10.64 12.05 29.32
CA THR A 551 10.06 12.98 28.34
C THR A 551 11.14 13.75 27.59
N GLU A 552 12.14 14.30 28.30
CA GLU A 552 13.23 15.05 27.68
C GLU A 552 14.07 14.17 26.74
N LYS A 553 14.41 12.95 27.15
CA LYS A 553 15.18 12.01 26.32
C LYS A 553 14.43 11.61 25.05
N VAL A 554 13.16 11.29 25.16
CA VAL A 554 12.33 10.85 24.01
C VAL A 554 12.07 12.02 23.06
N GLN A 555 11.78 13.22 23.58
CA GLN A 555 11.64 14.42 22.76
C GLN A 555 12.94 14.81 22.07
N ALA A 556 14.07 14.73 22.78
CA ALA A 556 15.38 14.95 22.18
C ALA A 556 15.66 13.94 21.07
N MET A 557 15.27 12.67 21.22
CA MET A 557 15.39 11.67 20.17
C MET A 557 14.49 12.00 18.97
N ALA A 558 13.22 12.36 19.20
CA ALA A 558 12.31 12.75 18.12
C ALA A 558 12.83 14.00 17.36
N ILE A 559 13.50 14.92 18.04
CA ILE A 559 14.13 16.09 17.40
C ILE A 559 15.42 15.72 16.66
N ALA A 560 16.23 14.81 17.23
CA ALA A 560 17.50 14.39 16.65
C ALA A 560 17.32 13.49 15.42
N GLU A 561 16.28 12.67 15.45
CA GLU A 561 15.90 11.70 14.43
C GLU A 561 14.47 12.00 13.94
N PRO A 562 14.23 13.17 13.32
CA PRO A 562 12.90 13.62 12.91
C PRO A 562 12.21 12.67 11.91
N PHE A 563 12.98 11.79 11.29
CA PHE A 563 12.58 10.88 10.21
C PHE A 563 12.65 9.40 10.59
N ASN A 564 13.01 9.09 11.85
CA ASN A 564 13.02 7.72 12.36
C ASN A 564 12.10 7.63 13.59
N PRO A 565 10.80 7.43 13.39
CA PRO A 565 9.84 7.35 14.49
C PRO A 565 10.15 6.18 15.44
N ASP A 566 10.71 5.10 14.91
CA ASP A 566 11.14 3.93 15.69
C ASP A 566 12.26 4.29 16.68
N ALA A 567 13.12 5.27 16.37
CA ALA A 567 14.16 5.72 17.30
C ALA A 567 13.56 6.32 18.59
N ALA A 568 12.53 7.17 18.45
CA ALA A 568 11.83 7.75 19.59
C ALA A 568 11.04 6.68 20.38
N ILE A 569 10.38 5.76 19.67
CA ILE A 569 9.65 4.62 20.26
C ILE A 569 10.59 3.70 21.04
N MET A 570 11.72 3.30 20.46
CA MET A 570 12.70 2.45 21.12
C MET A 570 13.35 3.17 22.30
N THR A 571 13.70 4.45 22.15
CA THR A 571 14.18 5.26 23.28
C THR A 571 13.16 5.30 24.41
N PHE A 572 11.87 5.43 24.09
CA PHE A 572 10.79 5.36 25.08
C PHE A 572 10.78 3.99 25.77
N MET A 573 10.74 2.89 25.02
CA MET A 573 10.68 1.54 25.57
C MET A 573 11.90 1.21 26.46
N GLU A 574 13.11 1.51 26.00
CA GLU A 574 14.36 1.30 26.74
C GLU A 574 14.40 2.09 28.06
N ASN A 575 13.92 3.33 28.06
CA ASN A 575 13.86 4.15 29.27
C ASN A 575 12.75 3.69 30.22
N VAL A 576 11.62 3.18 29.71
CA VAL A 576 10.60 2.54 30.56
C VAL A 576 11.19 1.32 31.26
N GLU A 577 11.90 0.46 30.54
CA GLU A 577 12.52 -0.74 31.14
C GLU A 577 13.61 -0.37 32.16
N SER A 578 14.55 0.50 31.79
CA SER A 578 15.71 0.79 32.63
C SER A 578 15.39 1.70 33.82
N GLU A 579 14.55 2.71 33.64
CA GLU A 579 14.29 3.74 34.66
C GLU A 579 13.02 3.49 35.47
N LEU A 580 11.96 2.92 34.88
CA LEU A 580 10.65 2.82 35.55
C LEU A 580 10.35 1.43 36.12
N LEU A 581 10.74 0.36 35.41
CA LEU A 581 10.48 -1.02 35.82
C LEU A 581 10.93 -1.34 37.25
N PRO A 582 12.09 -0.84 37.77
CA PRO A 582 12.51 -1.08 39.14
C PRO A 582 11.56 -0.54 40.22
N PHE A 583 10.71 0.44 39.87
CA PHE A 583 9.77 1.09 40.79
C PHE A 583 8.34 0.54 40.67
N ALA A 584 8.00 -0.17 39.59
CA ALA A 584 6.67 -0.74 39.39
C ALA A 584 6.36 -1.88 40.38
N SER A 585 7.33 -2.76 40.63
CA SER A 585 7.20 -3.93 41.50
C SER A 585 7.34 -3.64 43.01
N ALA A 586 7.78 -2.43 43.39
CA ALA A 586 7.94 -2.03 44.79
C ALA A 586 6.62 -1.63 45.50
N SER A 587 5.55 -1.47 44.74
CA SER A 587 4.23 -1.02 45.21
C SER A 587 3.46 -2.11 45.99
N GLU A 588 3.51 -3.37 45.55
CA GLU A 588 2.72 -4.45 46.19
C GLU A 588 3.32 -4.94 47.52
N ASN A 589 4.64 -4.93 47.68
CA ASN A 589 5.29 -5.47 48.88
C ASN A 589 5.21 -4.57 50.14
N ASN A 590 4.72 -3.33 50.02
CA ASN A 590 4.64 -2.40 51.16
C ASN A 590 3.24 -2.24 51.77
N GLN A 591 2.18 -2.82 51.19
CA GLN A 591 0.83 -2.75 51.75
C GLN A 591 0.44 -3.95 52.64
N GLU A 592 1.09 -5.10 52.55
CA GLU A 592 0.79 -6.26 53.43
C GLU A 592 1.59 -6.30 54.75
N ALA A 593 2.63 -5.49 54.91
CA ALA A 593 3.50 -5.51 56.12
C ALA A 593 2.94 -4.75 57.34
N LYS A 594 1.68 -4.28 57.31
CA LYS A 594 1.01 -3.59 58.43
C LYS A 594 -0.28 -4.28 58.87
N ASN A 595 -0.26 -5.60 59.08
CA ASN A 595 -1.10 -6.24 60.11
C ASN A 595 -0.70 -7.71 60.30
N ASN A 596 0.22 -7.95 61.24
CA ASN A 596 0.01 -8.86 62.38
C ASN A 596 1.35 -9.29 62.99
N SER A 597 1.55 -8.88 64.25
CA SER A 597 2.62 -9.38 65.13
C SER A 597 2.49 -10.89 65.40
N PRO A 598 3.61 -11.61 65.60
CA PRO A 598 3.60 -13.05 65.80
C PRO A 598 3.29 -13.43 67.26
N LYS A 599 2.50 -14.48 67.44
CA LYS A 599 2.46 -15.26 68.69
C LYS A 599 2.92 -16.69 68.42
N ASP A 600 3.94 -17.04 69.18
CA ASP A 600 4.70 -18.28 69.26
C ASP A 600 3.94 -19.60 69.43
N LYS A 601 4.64 -20.66 68.97
CA LYS A 601 4.83 -22.03 69.53
C LYS A 601 4.12 -23.26 68.87
N PRO A 602 4.73 -24.47 68.95
CA PRO A 602 5.22 -25.22 67.77
C PRO A 602 4.85 -26.73 67.73
N SER A 603 5.10 -27.43 66.62
CA SER A 603 5.13 -28.91 66.54
C SER A 603 5.62 -29.40 65.15
N LYS A 604 6.89 -29.80 65.00
CA LYS A 604 7.44 -31.18 64.86
C LYS A 604 7.15 -31.96 63.55
N GLN A 605 8.26 -32.23 62.81
CA GLN A 605 8.72 -33.50 62.17
C GLN A 605 7.78 -34.25 61.20
N ALA A 606 8.18 -34.86 60.07
CA ALA A 606 9.47 -35.35 59.55
C ALA A 606 9.40 -35.67 58.04
N GLU A 607 10.57 -35.93 57.44
CA GLU A 607 10.86 -36.45 56.09
C GLU A 607 10.04 -37.69 55.65
N LYS A 608 9.83 -37.83 54.33
CA LYS A 608 10.38 -38.97 53.53
C LYS A 608 10.08 -38.89 52.04
N ALA A 609 11.05 -39.40 51.26
CA ALA A 609 11.06 -39.55 49.82
C ALA A 609 10.45 -40.88 49.31
N ASP A 610 10.23 -40.90 47.99
CA ASP A 610 10.06 -41.99 47.01
C ASP A 610 8.78 -42.84 46.94
N ALA A 611 8.11 -42.79 45.77
CA ALA A 611 7.76 -43.97 44.96
C ALA A 611 7.25 -43.61 43.54
N THR A 612 7.83 -44.30 42.56
CA THR A 612 7.52 -44.43 41.13
C THR A 612 6.08 -44.86 40.79
N SER A 613 5.53 -44.39 39.65
CA SER A 613 4.43 -45.08 38.94
C SER A 613 4.61 -45.11 37.42
N LYS A 614 4.73 -46.33 36.88
CA LYS A 614 4.54 -46.71 35.47
C LYS A 614 3.04 -46.66 35.10
N ALA A 615 2.70 -46.10 33.94
CA ALA A 615 1.43 -46.35 33.24
C ALA A 615 1.68 -46.31 31.71
N SER A 616 1.66 -47.45 31.02
CA SER A 616 0.51 -48.02 30.29
C SER A 616 0.32 -47.47 28.86
N SER A 617 1.21 -47.89 27.95
CA SER A 617 1.13 -47.68 26.50
C SER A 617 0.25 -48.75 25.82
N LYS A 618 -1.06 -48.50 25.68
CA LYS A 618 -1.91 -49.35 24.80
C LYS A 618 -3.06 -48.64 24.08
N ASN A 619 -3.24 -47.34 24.26
CA ASN A 619 -4.31 -46.57 23.58
C ASN A 619 -3.84 -45.69 22.42
N TRP A 620 -2.54 -45.43 22.26
CA TRP A 620 -2.02 -44.54 21.21
C TRP A 620 -2.17 -45.11 19.79
N LEU A 621 -2.11 -46.45 19.64
CA LEU A 621 -2.21 -47.10 18.33
C LEU A 621 -3.64 -47.14 17.73
N LYS A 622 -4.68 -46.87 18.54
CA LYS A 622 -6.07 -46.81 18.06
C LYS A 622 -6.47 -45.42 17.58
N ILE A 623 -5.81 -44.37 18.10
CA ILE A 623 -6.08 -42.98 17.75
C ILE A 623 -5.45 -42.65 16.39
N SER A 624 -4.24 -43.15 16.11
CA SER A 624 -3.56 -42.93 14.82
C SER A 624 -4.28 -43.55 13.61
N LEU A 625 -4.99 -44.68 13.80
CA LEU A 625 -5.75 -45.35 12.75
C LEU A 625 -7.07 -44.64 12.39
N LEU A 626 -7.66 -43.91 13.33
CA LEU A 626 -8.87 -43.12 13.10
C LEU A 626 -8.56 -41.80 12.36
N VAL A 627 -7.45 -41.14 12.71
CA VAL A 627 -7.01 -39.90 12.07
C VAL A 627 -6.60 -40.14 10.62
N GLY A 628 -5.87 -41.23 10.34
CA GLY A 628 -5.47 -41.58 8.97
C GLY A 628 -6.66 -41.90 8.05
N GLY A 629 -7.74 -42.49 8.58
CA GLY A 629 -8.96 -42.77 7.82
C GLY A 629 -9.73 -41.51 7.43
N ALA A 630 -9.79 -40.51 8.32
CA ALA A 630 -10.47 -39.25 8.08
C ALA A 630 -9.79 -38.42 6.97
N ILE A 631 -8.46 -38.38 6.96
CA ILE A 631 -7.67 -37.65 5.96
C ILE A 631 -7.87 -38.22 4.55
N ILE A 632 -7.87 -39.55 4.41
CA ILE A 632 -8.11 -40.19 3.10
C ILE A 632 -9.53 -39.90 2.59
N LEU A 633 -10.52 -39.84 3.50
CA LEU A 633 -11.90 -39.56 3.14
C LEU A 633 -12.11 -38.10 2.72
N LEU A 634 -11.38 -37.16 3.35
CA LEU A 634 -11.34 -35.75 2.96
C LEU A 634 -10.76 -35.56 1.55
N ILE A 635 -9.63 -36.23 1.25
CA ILE A 635 -8.98 -36.15 -0.08
C ILE A 635 -9.92 -36.69 -1.17
N LEU A 636 -10.64 -37.79 -0.91
CA LEU A 636 -11.62 -38.34 -1.85
C LEU A 636 -12.82 -37.40 -2.07
N LEU A 637 -13.24 -36.66 -1.05
CA LEU A 637 -14.31 -35.66 -1.13
C LEU A 637 -13.89 -34.46 -1.99
N ILE A 638 -12.67 -33.95 -1.80
CA ILE A 638 -12.10 -32.86 -2.61
C ILE A 638 -12.02 -33.28 -4.08
N LEU A 639 -11.53 -34.49 -4.36
CA LEU A 639 -11.47 -35.04 -5.72
C LEU A 639 -12.86 -35.19 -6.36
N ALA A 640 -13.88 -35.58 -5.59
CA ALA A 640 -15.26 -35.67 -6.08
C ALA A 640 -15.84 -34.28 -6.43
N VAL A 641 -15.55 -33.26 -5.63
CA VAL A 641 -15.98 -31.87 -5.88
C VAL A 641 -15.32 -31.29 -7.14
N VAL A 642 -14.02 -31.54 -7.33
CA VAL A 642 -13.28 -31.12 -8.54
C VAL A 642 -13.78 -31.82 -9.80
N LEU A 643 -14.23 -33.08 -9.70
CA LEU A 643 -14.79 -33.82 -10.84
C LEU A 643 -16.24 -33.40 -11.19
N ILE A 644 -17.01 -32.89 -10.23
CA ILE A 644 -18.39 -32.45 -10.44
C ILE A 644 -18.44 -31.02 -11.01
N THR A 645 -17.48 -30.16 -10.66
CA THR A 645 -17.44 -28.75 -11.12
C THR A 645 -17.02 -28.58 -12.58
N LYS A 646 -16.34 -29.56 -13.20
CA LYS A 646 -15.92 -29.46 -14.62
C LYS A 646 -17.02 -29.72 -15.67
N LYS A 647 -18.28 -29.90 -15.29
CA LYS A 647 -19.37 -30.24 -16.23
C LYS A 647 -20.45 -29.15 -16.33
N LYS A 648 -20.08 -27.92 -16.69
CA LYS A 648 -20.98 -26.91 -17.29
C LYS A 648 -20.18 -25.74 -17.89
N LYS A 649 -19.80 -25.86 -19.17
CA LYS A 649 -19.64 -24.70 -20.06
C LYS A 649 -20.80 -24.75 -21.05
N GLY A 650 -21.81 -23.91 -20.82
CA GLY A 650 -22.88 -23.64 -21.76
C GLY A 650 -22.46 -22.50 -22.69
N ALA A 651 -22.87 -22.61 -23.96
CA ALA A 651 -22.66 -21.59 -24.98
C ALA A 651 -23.28 -20.25 -24.57
N ALA A 652 -22.50 -19.17 -24.66
CA ALA A 652 -23.00 -17.80 -24.57
C ALA A 652 -23.06 -17.18 -25.96
N ALA A 653 -24.19 -16.52 -26.20
CA ALA A 653 -24.65 -15.98 -27.46
C ALA A 653 -23.88 -14.72 -27.89
N GLY A 654 -23.79 -14.53 -29.21
CA GLY A 654 -23.15 -13.38 -29.82
C GLY A 654 -23.86 -12.06 -29.50
N TYR A 655 -23.07 -11.05 -29.17
CA TYR A 655 -23.43 -9.66 -29.29
C TYR A 655 -22.74 -9.09 -30.53
N GLN A 656 -23.53 -8.55 -31.45
CA GLN A 656 -23.04 -7.66 -32.50
C GLN A 656 -22.83 -6.29 -31.87
N VAL A 657 -21.61 -5.75 -31.95
CA VAL A 657 -21.35 -4.32 -31.70
C VAL A 657 -20.86 -3.67 -32.99
N GLN A 658 -21.40 -2.47 -33.17
CA GLN A 658 -21.51 -1.65 -34.37
C GLN A 658 -20.23 -0.84 -34.54
N GLY A 659 -19.62 -0.90 -35.74
CA GLY A 659 -18.29 -0.37 -36.02
C GLY A 659 -18.16 1.16 -35.95
N TYR A 660 -16.93 1.61 -35.67
CA TYR A 660 -16.47 2.97 -35.92
C TYR A 660 -15.76 3.06 -37.28
N PRO A 661 -15.87 4.21 -37.97
CA PRO A 661 -15.41 4.37 -39.35
C PRO A 661 -13.89 4.53 -39.43
N ASN A 662 -13.31 3.86 -40.43
CA ASN A 662 -11.98 4.11 -40.95
C ASN A 662 -11.70 5.62 -41.08
N GLN A 663 -10.62 6.10 -40.46
CA GLN A 663 -9.98 7.36 -40.85
C GLN A 663 -8.58 7.11 -41.42
N PRO A 664 -8.15 7.97 -42.36
CA PRO A 664 -7.12 7.65 -43.33
C PRO A 664 -5.70 7.90 -42.80
N GLN A 665 -4.87 6.91 -43.08
CA GLN A 665 -3.42 6.87 -43.00
C GLN A 665 -2.80 7.95 -43.92
N ASN A 666 -2.32 9.04 -43.34
CA ASN A 666 -1.33 9.95 -43.92
C ASN A 666 -0.84 10.95 -42.86
N TRP A 667 0.34 10.70 -42.31
CA TRP A 667 1.17 11.75 -41.69
C TRP A 667 2.52 11.77 -42.39
N PRO A 668 3.08 12.96 -42.70
CA PRO A 668 4.25 13.11 -43.53
C PRO A 668 5.55 12.82 -42.76
N ASP A 669 6.48 12.16 -43.45
CA ASP A 669 7.89 12.06 -43.09
C ASP A 669 8.47 13.47 -42.84
N GLN A 670 8.95 13.74 -41.62
CA GLN A 670 10.06 14.67 -41.41
C GLN A 670 11.10 14.09 -40.46
N ALA A 671 12.27 13.92 -41.07
CA ALA A 671 13.48 13.27 -40.66
C ALA A 671 14.29 14.00 -39.57
N ALA A 672 14.99 13.18 -38.78
CA ALA A 672 16.44 13.18 -38.57
C ALA A 672 17.23 14.47 -38.88
N GLY A 673 17.94 14.95 -37.84
CA GLY A 673 19.16 15.73 -38.03
C GLY A 673 19.47 16.69 -36.88
N TRP A 674 20.10 16.21 -35.80
CA TRP A 674 20.79 17.09 -34.85
C TRP A 674 22.17 16.53 -34.55
N SER A 675 23.13 16.88 -35.41
CA SER A 675 24.56 16.87 -35.10
C SER A 675 24.98 18.32 -34.90
N GLY A 676 25.56 18.63 -33.75
CA GLY A 676 26.02 19.96 -33.40
C GLY A 676 27.10 20.48 -34.35
N ASP A 677 26.98 21.75 -34.74
CA ASP A 677 28.11 22.67 -34.91
C ASP A 677 27.54 24.09 -35.10
N TYR A 678 27.73 24.95 -34.09
CA TYR A 678 27.42 26.38 -34.18
C TYR A 678 28.58 27.08 -34.90
N SER A 679 28.36 27.45 -36.15
CA SER A 679 29.16 28.51 -36.79
C SER A 679 28.25 29.47 -37.56
N GLU A 680 28.44 30.76 -37.28
CA GLU A 680 27.75 31.90 -37.87
C GLU A 680 27.78 31.85 -39.40
N SER A 681 26.61 32.05 -40.03
CA SER A 681 26.55 32.48 -41.43
C SER A 681 25.19 33.11 -41.75
N THR A 682 25.24 34.43 -41.91
CA THR A 682 24.24 35.34 -42.50
C THR A 682 23.65 34.84 -43.82
N GLY A 683 22.35 35.03 -44.07
CA GLY A 683 21.82 34.95 -45.44
C GLY A 683 20.30 34.88 -45.63
N GLN A 684 19.67 36.06 -45.74
CA GLN A 684 18.54 36.39 -46.63
C GLN A 684 17.22 35.59 -46.56
N MET A 685 16.22 36.17 -45.88
CA MET A 685 14.79 36.00 -46.22
C MET A 685 14.37 37.05 -47.27
N PRO A 686 13.47 36.70 -48.22
CA PRO A 686 12.66 37.67 -48.94
C PRO A 686 11.26 37.88 -48.32
N ASP A 687 10.78 39.09 -48.58
CA ASP A 687 9.64 39.82 -48.05
C ASP A 687 8.22 39.23 -48.21
N GLN A 688 7.32 39.85 -47.44
CA GLN A 688 5.86 40.08 -47.60
C GLN A 688 4.96 39.19 -46.69
N MET A 689 4.05 39.69 -45.86
CA MET A 689 3.29 40.95 -45.89
C MET A 689 2.69 41.31 -44.50
N GLN A 690 2.84 42.60 -44.14
CA GLN A 690 1.90 43.55 -43.50
C GLN A 690 0.92 43.19 -42.36
N GLY A 691 1.07 43.88 -41.21
CA GLY A 691 -0.04 44.22 -40.29
C GLY A 691 0.36 44.69 -38.88
N TYR A 692 0.71 45.98 -38.70
CA TYR A 692 0.97 46.68 -37.42
C TYR A 692 -0.37 47.20 -36.79
N PRO A 693 -0.48 47.53 -35.47
CA PRO A 693 0.39 48.53 -34.82
C PRO A 693 0.78 48.37 -33.32
N ASN A 694 2.03 48.78 -33.09
CA ASN A 694 2.58 49.61 -31.99
C ASN A 694 2.51 49.17 -30.52
N GLN A 695 3.73 48.92 -30.00
CA GLN A 695 4.18 49.03 -28.61
C GLN A 695 3.98 50.45 -28.01
N PRO A 696 4.31 50.66 -26.71
CA PRO A 696 5.69 51.05 -26.38
C PRO A 696 6.37 50.21 -25.28
N GLN A 697 7.63 49.84 -25.56
CA GLN A 697 8.67 49.46 -24.61
C GLN A 697 8.97 50.60 -23.62
N ASN A 698 9.23 50.22 -22.36
CA ASN A 698 10.20 50.88 -21.49
C ASN A 698 10.56 49.95 -20.32
N TRP A 699 11.74 49.34 -20.37
CA TRP A 699 12.51 48.88 -19.22
C TRP A 699 13.93 49.42 -19.40
N PRO A 700 14.52 50.10 -18.42
CA PRO A 700 15.95 50.34 -18.39
C PRO A 700 16.68 49.26 -17.58
N ASP A 701 17.80 48.83 -18.15
CA ASP A 701 18.88 48.10 -17.49
C ASP A 701 19.45 48.87 -16.28
N GLN A 702 19.81 48.15 -15.20
CA GLN A 702 21.20 47.99 -14.72
C GLN A 702 21.32 47.53 -13.24
N PRO A 703 22.49 46.93 -12.84
CA PRO A 703 22.61 45.94 -11.76
C PRO A 703 23.26 46.52 -10.48
N GLN A 704 23.07 45.86 -9.32
CA GLN A 704 23.98 46.00 -8.17
C GLN A 704 24.08 44.74 -7.28
N ASN A 705 25.24 44.09 -7.35
CA ASN A 705 26.06 43.61 -6.22
C ASN A 705 25.59 44.05 -4.83
N TRP A 706 25.48 43.15 -3.85
CA TRP A 706 25.91 43.39 -2.46
C TRP A 706 26.29 42.08 -1.74
N ASN A 707 27.56 41.99 -1.37
CA ASN A 707 28.03 41.22 -0.21
C ASN A 707 27.49 41.89 1.07
N GLN A 708 26.93 41.09 1.99
CA GLN A 708 27.25 41.15 3.42
C GLN A 708 26.90 39.83 4.09
#